data_AF-A0A067PJ96-F1
#
_entry.id   AF-A0A067PJ96-F1
#
_cell.length_a   1.000
_cell.length_b   1.000
_cell.length_c   1.000
_cell.angle_alpha   90.00
_cell.angle_beta   90.00
_cell.angle_gamma   90.00
#
_symmetry.space_group_name_H-M   'P 1'
#
loop_
_entity.id
_entity.type
_entity.pdbx_description
1 polymer ?
#
loop_
_entity_poly.entity_id
_entity_poly.type
_entity_poly.pdbx_seq_one_letter_code
_entity_poly.pdbx_strand_id
1 'polypeptide(L)'
;MSKLSDDQTQDLFRKLKVSCVPLLANSLLTPSSIPQVSKLLSSLLETLQQCTNSSHVLTPSLVGYTFFPISTLLRRNPTSSIPDQVFEKIFRVLRFLCDTWWWDCDLKTWEQMVTLSGAILGGIDESQNGRKRDDETKDAAASCLLALLRVRTPDEDPSGSGGREQAAKDRASARLTQLQSTTKSPRFIPIVGQTIDSLLQTAYSHHLPLQRISLELLHLLVAFYLADGFIPSVLPGVVSTTSRIILGADAGTRSSREAGKGWANGDVVAASLKVIQEIIVKAIGDDICIREGAIRNITELQDLADLASDSSSPLDEKSTQETKPSPPYSTPRTPVWLKATSTQVHIALNALTPVLSHPTPSALRALATFSSRILSSTSLTLPQSQPLLLSFLLSLSNSNFPKVSGVAQKELAELLDRDMRERGGELAGILMQMTRDNLVSLPRLLPMKSDAKVEHVASLVEAICRLSTTASIPPSTSAPTGAKSEAIPALSSISSGIARLLGPTGGIEKWGWSLLSVLEFLPPSILVSPSRPGHLLLLESTSSQRDTNAPPPFPELTLKNVSTRSTLQALERMFRALGSAGGEECLFSVEWFVSVGAGRSEGAGRGSKSGVAALWCACRILEGVSGQVLVDINMEARDYAGSGQRADVLRGKSRRLTKLARNLARSVVEMWEEGAQDDLEDPITTNYDSQQAATTQELSIADENTSFEYRQGLRPVRLTISQHPSVPSASSQNQSGGSSAQHTLHQSLRLQLLSISSLILQSSFTPLLLHTLYPILSTLLSSSPHLSLTAYSTLLTVASSTSHATPSNLLMSNFDYALDGISRRLSNRRLGVDVDAAKVLGLVVHLVGRDVIVKGRAGDLVEEVFDRLDEFHGYEGVVEALVEVLGEVVKVIEGEEQDTPQREEDVRFSQAMPKDSERFDALCGWFKTRHEPGIEGEEDYGPAPREAWGGDKGKGTAEESEGDEQQKPAQEPNPSVDPPPTPAQTLTKQIVSRSLYFLTHGMPTIRARILTLLSSSVPVLPESALLPSIHHAWPFILNRLSDPEPYVVSAAAALIESLATHVGSFMGQRIWDDVWPRFRGLLKKLDIADSKSALSRRGPGAVGTESAYTHSHRLYRSSLKTMTAAMKGVHIQDSSAWDVTLAFRRFLQKHAHEELQVCARELYLVIGKNNEDAVWLALSGTMGTMHEEGIAFLREDKWDLSQNASIIFSQMSDV
;
A
#
# COMPACT_ATOMS: atom_id res chain seq x y z
N MET A 1 29.90 21.56 48.00
CA MET A 1 30.91 20.66 48.59
C MET A 1 31.38 21.26 49.91
N SER A 2 31.24 20.54 51.02
CA SER A 2 31.62 21.02 52.36
C SER A 2 33.10 20.73 52.64
N LYS A 3 33.85 21.73 53.11
CA LYS A 3 35.23 21.53 53.62
C LYS A 3 35.21 20.44 54.70
N LEU A 4 36.18 19.51 54.64
CA LEU A 4 36.36 18.49 55.67
C LEU A 4 36.56 19.13 57.05
N SER A 5 36.04 18.48 58.08
CA SER A 5 36.41 18.76 59.47
C SER A 5 37.83 18.26 59.76
N ASP A 6 38.58 18.95 60.62
CA ASP A 6 39.98 18.60 60.94
C ASP A 6 40.13 17.14 61.43
N ASP A 7 39.14 16.60 62.13
CA ASP A 7 39.12 15.21 62.61
C ASP A 7 39.08 14.18 61.47
N GLN A 8 38.28 14.44 60.42
CA GLN A 8 38.19 13.53 59.26
C GLN A 8 39.50 13.52 58.44
N THR A 9 40.19 14.66 58.39
CA THR A 9 41.48 14.80 57.70
C THR A 9 42.58 14.00 58.42
N GLN A 10 42.54 13.95 59.76
CA GLN A 10 43.46 13.14 60.56
C GLN A 10 43.19 11.64 60.44
N ASP A 11 41.93 11.21 60.39
CA ASP A 11 41.57 9.81 60.21
C ASP A 11 41.98 9.28 58.83
N LEU A 12 41.83 10.11 57.78
CA LEU A 12 42.34 9.81 56.45
C LEU A 12 43.87 9.70 56.41
N PHE A 13 44.57 10.61 57.10
CA PHE A 13 46.03 10.54 57.22
C PHE A 13 46.50 9.24 57.90
N ARG A 14 45.83 8.81 58.98
CA ARG A 14 46.14 7.55 59.66
C ARG A 14 45.97 6.34 58.74
N LYS A 15 44.90 6.29 57.95
CA LYS A 15 44.64 5.21 56.98
C LYS A 15 45.68 5.19 55.85
N LEU A 16 46.06 6.35 55.32
CA LEU A 16 47.09 6.45 54.26
C LEU A 16 48.49 6.07 54.78
N LYS A 17 48.83 6.46 56.01
CA LYS A 17 50.12 6.14 56.64
C LYS A 17 50.40 4.63 56.72
N VAL A 18 49.37 3.82 56.98
CA VAL A 18 49.48 2.34 57.07
C VAL A 18 49.97 1.73 55.75
N SER A 19 49.64 2.34 54.60
CA SER A 19 50.05 1.84 53.28
C SER A 19 51.32 2.53 52.76
N CYS A 20 51.47 3.85 52.98
CA CYS A 20 52.58 4.64 52.44
C CYS A 20 53.94 4.35 53.10
N VAL A 21 53.99 4.08 54.41
CA VAL A 21 55.26 3.82 55.13
C VAL A 21 55.87 2.47 54.73
N PRO A 22 55.12 1.35 54.69
CA PRO A 22 55.66 0.07 54.20
C PRO A 22 56.03 0.09 52.71
N LEU A 23 55.37 0.94 51.90
CA LEU A 23 55.68 1.08 50.48
C LEU A 23 57.01 1.80 50.24
N LEU A 24 57.35 2.78 51.08
CA LEU A 24 58.65 3.44 51.06
C LEU A 24 59.79 2.48 51.48
N ALA A 25 59.55 1.65 52.49
CA ALA A 25 60.51 0.64 52.96
C ALA A 25 60.86 -0.40 51.89
N ASN A 26 59.90 -0.74 51.01
CA ASN A 26 60.07 -1.69 49.90
C ASN A 26 60.30 -0.99 48.54
N SER A 27 60.92 0.19 48.53
CA SER A 27 61.08 1.01 47.31
C SER A 27 62.04 0.44 46.24
N LEU A 28 62.88 -0.53 46.59
CA LEU A 28 63.71 -1.31 45.64
C LEU A 28 62.99 -2.62 45.30
N LEU A 29 62.71 -2.83 44.01
CA LEU A 29 62.00 -4.01 43.53
C LEU A 29 62.97 -5.20 43.43
N THR A 30 62.75 -6.19 44.27
CA THR A 30 63.38 -7.52 44.25
C THR A 30 62.29 -8.56 44.00
N PRO A 31 62.60 -9.76 43.47
CA PRO A 31 61.59 -10.78 43.19
C PRO A 31 60.71 -11.15 44.40
N SER A 32 61.20 -10.97 45.63
CA SER A 32 60.45 -11.15 46.88
C SER A 32 59.59 -9.93 47.27
N SER A 33 60.01 -8.70 46.95
CA SER A 33 59.26 -7.48 47.31
C SER A 33 58.14 -7.11 46.34
N ILE A 34 58.19 -7.58 45.09
CA ILE A 34 57.15 -7.34 44.06
C ILE A 34 55.72 -7.71 44.52
N PRO A 35 55.43 -8.93 45.04
CA PRO A 35 54.08 -9.29 45.47
C PRO A 35 53.62 -8.45 46.67
N GLN A 36 54.54 -8.09 47.58
CA GLN A 36 54.24 -7.26 48.74
C GLN A 36 53.91 -5.82 48.34
N VAL A 37 54.69 -5.22 47.44
CA VAL A 37 54.43 -3.87 46.87
C VAL A 37 53.11 -3.85 46.12
N SER A 38 52.83 -4.89 45.31
CA SER A 38 51.55 -5.03 44.58
C SER A 38 50.33 -5.08 45.54
N LYS A 39 50.44 -5.78 46.67
CA LYS A 39 49.38 -5.85 47.69
C LYS A 39 49.18 -4.51 48.41
N LEU A 40 50.28 -3.83 48.76
CA LEU A 40 50.24 -2.50 49.39
C LEU A 40 49.64 -1.44 48.46
N LEU A 41 49.95 -1.49 47.16
CA LEU A 41 49.35 -0.61 46.17
C LEU A 41 47.84 -0.87 46.00
N SER A 42 47.40 -2.13 46.05
CA SER A 42 45.96 -2.46 46.06
C SER A 42 45.26 -1.88 47.29
N SER A 43 45.84 -2.03 48.48
CA SER A 43 45.28 -1.45 49.71
C SER A 43 45.22 0.08 49.63
N LEU A 44 46.24 0.71 49.05
CA LEU A 44 46.25 2.16 48.82
C LEU A 44 45.13 2.57 47.85
N LEU A 45 44.95 1.86 46.74
CA LEU A 45 43.88 2.10 45.78
C LEU A 45 42.49 1.99 46.40
N GLU A 46 42.23 0.95 47.20
CA GLU A 46 40.96 0.78 47.90
C GLU A 46 40.69 1.96 48.85
N THR A 47 41.70 2.40 49.60
CA THR A 47 41.54 3.57 50.48
C THR A 47 41.26 4.85 49.71
N LEU A 48 41.90 5.07 48.55
CA LEU A 48 41.67 6.25 47.71
C LEU A 48 40.29 6.21 47.04
N GLN A 49 39.84 5.05 46.56
CA GLN A 49 38.49 4.87 45.99
C GLN A 49 37.39 5.13 47.02
N GLN A 50 37.56 4.65 48.26
CA GLN A 50 36.64 4.93 49.35
C GLN A 50 36.54 6.44 49.66
N CYS A 51 37.65 7.18 49.55
CA CYS A 51 37.67 8.64 49.73
C CYS A 51 36.91 9.37 48.61
N THR A 52 37.05 8.92 47.36
CA THR A 52 36.33 9.51 46.23
C THR A 52 34.82 9.28 46.33
N ASN A 53 34.38 8.07 46.69
CA ASN A 53 32.95 7.73 46.82
C ASN A 53 32.24 8.46 47.96
N SER A 54 32.98 8.87 49.00
CA SER A 54 32.48 9.66 50.12
C SER A 54 32.57 11.17 49.90
N SER A 55 32.95 11.62 48.70
CA SER A 55 33.10 13.04 48.30
C SER A 55 34.10 13.84 49.17
N HIS A 56 35.10 13.16 49.74
CA HIS A 56 36.15 13.81 50.52
C HIS A 56 37.19 14.48 49.59
N VAL A 57 37.41 15.79 49.80
CA VAL A 57 38.44 16.56 49.10
C VAL A 57 39.83 16.30 49.71
N LEU A 58 40.76 15.73 48.95
CA LEU A 58 42.14 15.58 49.39
C LEU A 58 42.82 16.95 49.48
N THR A 59 43.42 17.26 50.63
CA THR A 59 44.24 18.48 50.77
C THR A 59 45.56 18.33 50.02
N PRO A 60 46.14 19.42 49.49
CA PRO A 60 47.41 19.36 48.74
C PRO A 60 48.57 18.71 49.51
N SER A 61 48.59 18.85 50.84
CA SER A 61 49.59 18.23 51.71
C SER A 61 49.46 16.71 51.79
N LEU A 62 48.22 16.18 51.80
CA LEU A 62 47.97 14.73 51.76
C LEU A 62 48.31 14.13 50.39
N VAL A 63 48.07 14.87 49.31
CA VAL A 63 48.49 14.49 47.95
C VAL A 63 50.02 14.40 47.85
N GLY A 64 50.74 15.40 48.37
CA GLY A 64 52.21 15.37 48.41
C GLY A 64 52.75 14.19 49.23
N TYR A 65 52.14 13.88 50.37
CA TYR A 65 52.53 12.75 51.23
C TYR A 65 52.35 11.39 50.55
N THR A 66 51.24 11.19 49.84
CA THR A 66 50.95 9.93 49.12
C THR A 66 51.75 9.78 47.83
N PHE A 67 52.05 10.89 47.15
CA PHE A 67 52.89 10.91 45.96
C PHE A 67 54.37 10.58 46.26
N PHE A 68 54.87 10.96 47.44
CA PHE A 68 56.30 10.81 47.76
C PHE A 68 56.83 9.36 47.65
N PRO A 69 56.20 8.34 48.29
CA PRO A 69 56.59 6.93 48.13
C PRO A 69 56.54 6.45 46.68
N ILE A 70 55.53 6.88 45.92
CA ILE A 70 55.34 6.50 44.50
C ILE A 70 56.45 7.09 43.64
N SER A 71 56.78 8.38 43.83
CA SER A 71 57.86 9.04 43.11
C SER A 71 59.23 8.45 43.43
N THR A 72 59.39 7.89 44.64
CA THR A 72 60.62 7.23 45.07
C THR A 72 60.74 5.84 44.43
N LEU A 73 59.63 5.12 44.30
CA LEU A 73 59.54 3.84 43.59
C LEU A 73 59.89 4.01 42.10
N LEU A 74 59.38 5.06 41.45
CA LEU A 74 59.66 5.36 40.03
C LEU A 74 61.10 5.82 39.78
N ARG A 75 61.74 6.51 40.75
CA ARG A 75 63.13 6.99 40.60
C ARG A 75 64.19 5.92 40.86
N ARG A 76 63.91 4.97 41.76
CA ARG A 76 64.89 3.95 42.18
C ARG A 76 64.98 2.75 41.24
N ASN A 77 63.98 2.53 40.40
CA ASN A 77 63.91 1.39 39.51
C ASN A 77 63.85 1.87 38.05
N PRO A 78 64.66 1.32 37.11
CA PRO A 78 64.53 1.66 35.70
C PRO A 78 63.18 1.17 35.15
N THR A 79 62.60 1.89 34.20
CA THR A 79 61.26 1.63 33.63
C THR A 79 61.10 0.19 33.15
N SER A 80 62.15 -0.38 32.54
CA SER A 80 62.19 -1.77 32.04
C SER A 80 62.12 -2.86 33.13
N SER A 81 62.46 -2.53 34.39
CA SER A 81 62.53 -3.51 35.49
C SER A 81 61.24 -3.66 36.29
N ILE A 82 60.28 -2.74 36.12
CA ILE A 82 59.04 -2.74 36.88
C ILE A 82 58.01 -3.65 36.18
N PRO A 83 57.36 -4.60 36.90
CA PRO A 83 56.30 -5.43 36.35
C PRO A 83 55.03 -4.65 35.96
N ASP A 84 54.32 -5.13 34.94
CA ASP A 84 53.15 -4.47 34.36
C ASP A 84 52.00 -4.26 35.38
N GLN A 85 51.70 -5.27 36.22
CA GLN A 85 50.71 -5.13 37.32
C GLN A 85 51.06 -4.03 38.34
N VAL A 86 52.35 -3.79 38.57
CA VAL A 86 52.80 -2.75 39.50
C VAL A 86 52.64 -1.38 38.83
N PHE A 87 52.99 -1.25 37.55
CA PHE A 87 52.75 -0.03 36.78
C PHE A 87 51.26 0.32 36.66
N GLU A 88 50.42 -0.65 36.32
CA GLU A 88 48.96 -0.47 36.26
C GLU A 88 48.42 0.16 37.54
N LYS A 89 48.81 -0.40 38.71
CA LYS A 89 48.40 0.12 40.02
C LYS A 89 48.98 1.50 40.31
N ILE A 90 50.26 1.74 39.99
CA ILE A 90 50.88 3.07 40.16
C ILE A 90 50.10 4.12 39.35
N PHE A 91 49.80 3.86 38.08
CA PHE A 91 49.09 4.82 37.24
C PHE A 91 47.64 5.02 37.68
N ARG A 92 46.97 3.98 38.18
CA ARG A 92 45.65 4.15 38.80
C ARG A 92 45.70 5.03 40.05
N VAL A 93 46.73 4.88 40.89
CA VAL A 93 46.91 5.76 42.06
C VAL A 93 47.20 7.19 41.61
N LEU A 94 48.11 7.37 40.65
CA LEU A 94 48.43 8.68 40.10
C LEU A 94 47.20 9.36 39.49
N ARG A 95 46.34 8.63 38.76
CA ARG A 95 45.07 9.14 38.24
C ARG A 95 44.22 9.78 39.35
N PHE A 96 43.98 9.07 40.45
CA PHE A 96 43.19 9.60 41.58
C PHE A 96 43.84 10.82 42.24
N LEU A 97 45.18 10.83 42.33
CA LEU A 97 45.89 11.99 42.86
C LEU A 97 45.78 13.19 41.91
N CYS A 98 45.96 12.99 40.61
CA CYS A 98 45.86 14.03 39.58
C CYS A 98 44.49 14.72 39.59
N ASP A 99 43.40 13.99 39.88
CA ASP A 99 42.05 14.54 39.98
C ASP A 99 41.92 15.66 41.02
N THR A 100 42.75 15.68 42.07
CA THR A 100 42.78 16.79 43.05
C THR A 100 44.00 17.69 42.85
N TRP A 101 45.11 17.13 42.36
CA TRP A 101 46.39 17.82 42.28
C TRP A 101 46.51 18.84 41.14
N TRP A 102 45.73 18.72 40.06
CA TRP A 102 45.82 19.60 38.88
C TRP A 102 45.76 21.11 39.17
N TRP A 103 45.00 21.50 40.21
CA TRP A 103 44.80 22.89 40.63
C TRP A 103 46.09 23.55 41.18
N ASP A 104 46.89 22.78 41.93
CA ASP A 104 48.03 23.29 42.70
C ASP A 104 49.38 22.64 42.31
N CYS A 105 49.39 21.79 41.27
CA CYS A 105 50.59 21.06 40.84
C CYS A 105 51.69 22.00 40.30
N ASP A 106 52.96 21.70 40.55
CA ASP A 106 54.07 22.44 39.92
C ASP A 106 54.22 22.07 38.44
N LEU A 107 54.49 23.06 37.59
CA LEU A 107 54.62 22.88 36.13
C LEU A 107 55.68 21.83 35.74
N LYS A 108 56.83 21.79 36.44
CA LYS A 108 57.89 20.80 36.18
C LYS A 108 57.45 19.37 36.48
N THR A 109 56.69 19.20 37.56
CA THR A 109 56.20 17.89 37.99
C THR A 109 55.13 17.40 37.02
N TRP A 110 54.27 18.31 36.55
CA TRP A 110 53.30 18.05 35.50
C TRP A 110 53.98 17.63 34.17
N GLU A 111 55.00 18.38 33.70
CA GLU A 111 55.78 18.03 32.50
C GLU A 111 56.39 16.63 32.60
N GLN A 112 56.96 16.29 33.76
CA GLN A 112 57.54 14.96 34.00
C GLN A 112 56.48 13.85 33.98
N MET A 113 55.29 14.09 34.55
CA MET A 113 54.20 13.11 34.55
C MET A 113 53.61 12.89 33.16
N VAL A 114 53.44 13.95 32.36
CA VAL A 114 52.99 13.84 30.97
C VAL A 114 54.04 13.10 30.13
N THR A 115 55.32 13.42 30.31
CA THR A 115 56.43 12.75 29.60
C THR A 115 56.53 11.27 29.97
N LEU A 116 56.43 10.93 31.26
CA LEU A 116 56.44 9.54 31.73
C LEU A 116 55.26 8.75 31.18
N SER A 117 54.05 9.32 31.23
CA SER A 117 52.84 8.67 30.73
C SER A 117 52.92 8.46 29.21
N GLY A 118 53.40 9.48 28.48
CA GLY A 118 53.65 9.40 27.04
C GLY A 118 54.71 8.38 26.63
N ALA A 119 55.81 8.27 27.39
CA ALA A 119 56.88 7.31 27.16
C ALA A 119 56.43 5.85 27.29
N ILE A 120 55.53 5.57 28.23
CA ILE A 120 54.99 4.22 28.48
C ILE A 120 53.96 3.86 27.41
N LEU A 121 53.15 4.82 26.97
CA LEU A 121 52.24 4.66 25.83
C LEU A 121 53.01 4.35 24.53
N GLY A 122 54.13 5.04 24.31
CA GLY A 122 54.96 4.90 23.11
C GLY A 122 55.97 3.76 23.12
N GLY A 123 56.06 3.01 24.23
CA GLY A 123 56.94 1.85 24.32
C GLY A 123 58.42 2.17 24.07
N ILE A 124 58.96 3.27 24.61
CA ILE A 124 60.38 3.65 24.39
C ILE A 124 61.35 2.51 24.80
N ASP A 125 60.93 1.63 25.71
CA ASP A 125 61.67 0.42 26.13
C ASP A 125 61.74 -0.69 25.05
N GLU A 126 60.97 -0.62 23.96
CA GLU A 126 61.02 -1.61 22.85
C GLU A 126 62.40 -1.64 22.19
N SER A 127 63.12 -0.52 22.19
CA SER A 127 64.47 -0.39 21.62
C SER A 127 65.55 -1.15 22.40
N GLN A 128 65.35 -1.42 23.70
CA GLN A 128 66.38 -2.02 24.55
C GLN A 128 66.12 -3.47 25.00
N ASN A 129 64.88 -3.97 25.02
CA ASN A 129 64.60 -5.35 25.46
C ASN A 129 63.36 -6.04 24.85
N GLY A 130 62.72 -5.49 23.82
CA GLY A 130 61.70 -6.20 23.01
C GLY A 130 60.40 -6.64 23.71
N ARG A 131 60.15 -6.28 24.98
CA ARG A 131 58.93 -6.65 25.71
C ARG A 131 57.85 -5.58 25.52
N LYS A 132 56.83 -5.89 24.71
CA LYS A 132 55.61 -5.06 24.62
C LYS A 132 54.88 -5.09 25.95
N ARG A 133 54.50 -3.90 26.45
CA ARG A 133 53.69 -3.76 27.67
C ARG A 133 52.24 -4.15 27.42
N ASP A 134 51.61 -4.72 28.44
CA ASP A 134 50.22 -5.14 28.42
C ASP A 134 49.28 -3.93 28.18
N ASP A 135 48.16 -4.18 27.49
CA ASP A 135 47.21 -3.13 27.11
C ASP A 135 46.51 -2.50 28.34
N GLU A 136 46.37 -3.24 29.43
CA GLU A 136 45.87 -2.74 30.72
C GLU A 136 46.82 -1.72 31.36
N THR A 137 48.14 -1.90 31.18
CA THR A 137 49.14 -0.94 31.68
C THR A 137 49.10 0.34 30.86
N LYS A 138 48.96 0.21 29.54
CA LYS A 138 48.78 1.36 28.64
C LYS A 138 47.47 2.08 28.93
N ASP A 139 46.39 1.36 29.23
CA ASP A 139 45.08 1.93 29.61
C ASP A 139 45.18 2.74 30.91
N ALA A 140 45.88 2.21 31.92
CA ALA A 140 46.13 2.94 33.16
C ALA A 140 46.97 4.21 32.93
N ALA A 141 48.02 4.13 32.10
CA ALA A 141 48.84 5.29 31.74
C ALA A 141 48.05 6.33 30.94
N ALA A 142 47.24 5.91 29.96
CA ALA A 142 46.34 6.76 29.20
C ALA A 142 45.31 7.44 30.11
N SER A 143 44.71 6.69 31.03
CA SER A 143 43.79 7.21 32.03
C SER A 143 44.42 8.28 32.94
N CYS A 144 45.67 8.09 33.34
CA CYS A 144 46.42 9.09 34.12
C CYS A 144 46.70 10.34 33.28
N LEU A 145 47.08 10.16 32.01
CA LEU A 145 47.27 11.25 31.06
C LEU A 145 45.96 12.02 30.81
N LEU A 146 44.82 11.33 30.77
CA LEU A 146 43.49 11.94 30.65
C LEU A 146 43.16 12.79 31.88
N ALA A 147 43.42 12.30 33.09
CA ALA A 147 43.23 13.08 34.31
C ALA A 147 44.11 14.36 34.37
N LEU A 148 45.29 14.33 33.73
CA LEU A 148 46.21 15.47 33.64
C LEU A 148 45.82 16.49 32.56
N LEU A 149 45.24 16.03 31.45
CA LEU A 149 44.92 16.88 30.29
C LEU A 149 43.46 17.30 30.18
N ARG A 150 42.54 16.62 30.87
CA ARG A 150 41.10 16.94 30.85
C ARG A 150 40.84 18.38 31.32
N VAL A 151 40.02 19.09 30.55
CA VAL A 151 39.53 20.43 30.91
C VAL A 151 38.53 20.31 32.07
N ARG A 152 38.71 21.12 33.12
CA ARG A 152 37.84 21.13 34.30
C ARG A 152 36.89 22.31 34.31
N THR A 153 35.70 22.07 34.85
CA THR A 153 34.66 23.09 35.00
C THR A 153 34.79 23.77 36.36
N PRO A 154 34.30 25.02 36.53
CA PRO A 154 34.44 25.79 37.77
C PRO A 154 33.75 25.13 38.98
N ASP A 155 32.80 24.20 38.76
CA ASP A 155 32.08 23.49 39.81
C ASP A 155 32.92 22.40 40.51
N GLU A 156 34.04 22.00 39.91
CA GLU A 156 34.96 20.98 40.42
C GLU A 156 36.09 21.58 41.30
N ASP A 157 36.04 22.88 41.63
CA ASP A 157 37.07 23.54 42.45
C ASP A 157 36.96 23.13 43.95
N PRO A 158 38.00 22.48 44.52
CA PRO A 158 38.02 22.06 45.92
C PRO A 158 37.99 23.22 46.94
N SER A 159 38.27 24.45 46.51
CA SER A 159 38.38 25.60 47.40
C SER A 159 37.05 26.22 47.83
N GLY A 160 35.93 25.83 47.23
CA GLY A 160 34.59 26.20 47.67
C GLY A 160 34.43 27.71 47.92
N SER A 161 34.67 28.54 46.91
CA SER A 161 34.31 29.96 46.99
C SER A 161 32.82 30.12 46.73
N GLY A 162 32.02 29.89 47.77
CA GLY A 162 30.62 30.32 47.78
C GLY A 162 30.56 31.83 47.53
N GLY A 163 30.13 32.24 46.33
CA GLY A 163 29.69 33.61 46.06
C GLY A 163 30.22 34.32 44.80
N ARG A 164 31.19 33.78 44.04
CA ARG A 164 31.64 34.43 42.78
C ARG A 164 31.97 33.42 41.68
N GLU A 165 30.96 32.99 40.93
CA GLU A 165 31.13 32.16 39.72
C GLU A 165 32.21 32.69 38.77
N GLN A 166 32.38 34.02 38.69
CA GLN A 166 33.37 34.64 37.82
C GLN A 166 34.83 34.35 38.26
N ALA A 167 35.13 34.41 39.56
CA ALA A 167 36.49 34.19 40.07
C ALA A 167 36.94 32.71 39.95
N ALA A 168 35.99 31.77 40.06
CA ALA A 168 36.24 30.35 39.83
C ALA A 168 36.46 30.04 38.34
N LYS A 169 35.68 30.69 37.44
CA LYS A 169 35.90 30.64 35.98
C LYS A 169 37.29 31.18 35.60
N ASP A 170 37.73 32.26 36.24
CA ASP A 170 39.05 32.86 36.00
C ASP A 170 40.19 31.93 36.45
N ARG A 171 40.08 31.24 37.59
CA ARG A 171 41.14 30.33 38.08
C ARG A 171 41.36 29.13 37.15
N ALA A 172 40.28 28.45 36.73
CA ALA A 172 40.37 27.28 35.87
C ALA A 172 40.91 27.64 34.47
N SER A 173 40.43 28.74 33.89
CA SER A 173 40.89 29.23 32.59
C SER A 173 42.33 29.77 32.63
N ALA A 174 42.72 30.49 33.68
CA ALA A 174 44.11 30.94 33.88
C ALA A 174 45.07 29.75 33.99
N ARG A 175 44.69 28.72 34.75
CA ARG A 175 45.50 27.51 34.92
C ARG A 175 45.66 26.75 33.60
N LEU A 176 44.58 26.58 32.85
CA LEU A 176 44.62 25.96 31.52
C LEU A 176 45.52 26.75 30.56
N THR A 177 45.45 28.09 30.59
CA THR A 177 46.31 28.96 29.77
C THR A 177 47.80 28.78 30.13
N GLN A 178 48.13 28.63 31.42
CA GLN A 178 49.49 28.31 31.85
C GLN A 178 49.97 26.97 31.25
N LEU A 179 49.15 25.91 31.36
CA LEU A 179 49.49 24.60 30.80
C LEU A 179 49.66 24.65 29.27
N GLN A 180 48.79 25.38 28.57
CA GLN A 180 48.91 25.61 27.13
C GLN A 180 50.19 26.35 26.74
N SER A 181 50.62 27.34 27.53
CA SER A 181 51.87 28.06 27.28
C SER A 181 53.08 27.14 27.38
N THR A 182 53.03 26.19 28.32
CA THR A 182 54.08 25.18 28.52
C THR A 182 54.11 24.17 27.37
N THR A 183 52.96 23.67 26.90
CA THR A 183 52.93 22.72 25.78
C THR A 183 53.37 23.33 24.46
N LYS A 184 53.13 24.62 24.26
CA LYS A 184 53.54 25.39 23.07
C LYS A 184 55.03 25.76 23.08
N SER A 185 55.76 25.46 24.15
CA SER A 185 57.21 25.68 24.24
C SER A 185 57.96 24.75 23.26
N PRO A 186 59.00 25.23 22.54
CA PRO A 186 59.71 24.46 21.53
C PRO A 186 60.41 23.20 22.07
N ARG A 187 60.67 23.12 23.39
CA ARG A 187 61.23 21.93 24.04
C ARG A 187 60.21 20.81 24.23
N PHE A 188 58.92 21.15 24.34
CA PHE A 188 57.86 20.21 24.66
C PHE A 188 57.11 19.71 23.41
N ILE A 189 57.16 20.44 22.29
CA ILE A 189 56.54 20.05 21.01
C ILE A 189 56.94 18.62 20.56
N PRO A 190 58.23 18.20 20.59
CA PRO A 190 58.60 16.83 20.20
C PRO A 190 57.99 15.76 21.11
N ILE A 191 57.86 16.04 22.41
CA ILE A 191 57.24 15.14 23.38
C ILE A 191 55.77 14.97 23.03
N VAL A 192 55.05 16.08 22.76
CA VAL A 192 53.65 16.03 22.32
C VAL A 192 53.52 15.26 21.00
N GLY A 193 54.39 15.52 20.02
CA GLY A 193 54.41 14.80 18.75
C GLY A 193 54.56 13.29 18.93
N GLN A 194 55.51 12.85 19.76
CA GLN A 194 55.72 11.44 20.09
C GLN A 194 54.52 10.85 20.86
N THR A 195 53.91 11.61 21.78
CA THR A 195 52.70 11.16 22.47
C THR A 195 51.53 10.97 21.52
N ILE A 196 51.37 11.83 20.50
CA ILE A 196 50.33 11.68 19.49
C ILE A 196 50.58 10.42 18.66
N ASP A 197 51.81 10.20 18.17
CA ASP A 197 52.12 8.99 17.41
C ASP A 197 51.83 7.71 18.23
N SER A 198 52.21 7.71 19.51
CA SER A 198 51.93 6.63 20.45
C SER A 198 50.43 6.41 20.68
N LEU A 199 49.65 7.49 20.79
CA LEU A 199 48.19 7.44 20.93
C LEU A 199 47.52 6.93 19.65
N LEU A 200 48.03 7.30 18.46
CA LEU A 200 47.53 6.77 17.19
C LEU A 200 47.81 5.27 17.05
N GLN A 201 48.96 4.79 17.51
CA GLN A 201 49.27 3.36 17.54
C GLN A 201 48.38 2.59 18.53
N THR A 202 48.18 3.11 19.74
CA THR A 202 47.31 2.47 20.75
C THR A 202 45.82 2.54 20.39
N ALA A 203 45.40 3.49 19.56
CA ALA A 203 44.04 3.56 19.03
C ALA A 203 43.69 2.39 18.08
N TYR A 204 44.67 1.59 17.62
CA TYR A 204 44.44 0.34 16.89
C TYR A 204 44.35 -0.90 17.78
N SER A 205 44.55 -0.78 19.10
CA SER A 205 44.50 -1.94 19.99
C SER A 205 43.11 -2.57 20.01
N HIS A 206 43.05 -3.89 20.22
CA HIS A 206 41.79 -4.64 20.36
C HIS A 206 41.09 -4.35 21.70
N HIS A 207 41.79 -3.73 22.66
CA HIS A 207 41.24 -3.37 23.96
C HIS A 207 40.38 -2.09 23.88
N LEU A 208 39.05 -2.26 23.86
CA LEU A 208 38.08 -1.16 23.68
C LEU A 208 38.25 0.03 24.65
N PRO A 209 38.51 -0.15 25.96
CA PRO A 209 38.73 0.97 26.87
C PRO A 209 39.96 1.81 26.49
N LEU A 210 41.06 1.15 26.14
CA LEU A 210 42.30 1.80 25.72
C LEU A 210 42.06 2.59 24.42
N GLN A 211 41.41 1.96 23.44
CA GLN A 211 41.07 2.61 22.18
C GLN A 211 40.23 3.88 22.38
N ARG A 212 39.20 3.83 23.25
CA ARG A 212 38.34 4.99 23.55
C ARG A 212 39.12 6.11 24.23
N ILE A 213 39.91 5.79 25.25
CA ILE A 213 40.69 6.79 26.00
C ILE A 213 41.77 7.40 25.08
N SER A 214 42.42 6.61 24.25
CA SER A 214 43.41 7.14 23.28
C SER A 214 42.78 8.13 22.30
N LEU A 215 41.59 7.86 21.77
CA LEU A 215 40.87 8.78 20.89
C LEU A 215 40.39 10.04 21.61
N GLU A 216 39.92 9.92 22.85
CA GLU A 216 39.54 11.07 23.69
C GLU A 216 40.75 11.97 23.99
N LEU A 217 41.89 11.37 24.30
CA LEU A 217 43.17 12.07 24.50
C LEU A 217 43.65 12.77 23.23
N LEU A 218 43.59 12.11 22.07
CA LEU A 218 43.91 12.71 20.78
C LEU A 218 43.04 13.93 20.52
N HIS A 219 41.74 13.83 20.78
CA HIS A 219 40.81 14.95 20.65
C HIS A 219 41.19 16.11 21.59
N LEU A 220 41.50 15.84 22.87
CA LEU A 220 41.90 16.88 23.82
C LEU A 220 43.22 17.57 23.44
N LEU A 221 44.22 16.79 22.99
CA LEU A 221 45.50 17.33 22.53
C LEU A 221 45.31 18.26 21.34
N VAL A 222 44.51 17.85 20.35
CA VAL A 222 44.20 18.65 19.17
C VAL A 222 43.35 19.88 19.52
N ALA A 223 42.33 19.70 20.35
CA ALA A 223 41.37 20.76 20.70
C ALA A 223 41.98 21.85 21.60
N PHE A 224 42.92 21.52 22.49
CA PHE A 224 43.38 22.48 23.50
C PHE A 224 44.90 22.70 23.60
N TYR A 225 45.75 21.73 23.26
CA TYR A 225 47.18 21.80 23.62
C TYR A 225 48.15 22.02 22.44
N LEU A 226 47.76 21.67 21.21
CA LEU A 226 48.61 21.85 20.03
C LEU A 226 48.77 23.34 19.64
N ALA A 227 49.97 23.69 19.16
CA ALA A 227 50.25 24.98 18.56
C ALA A 227 49.71 25.05 17.12
N ASP A 228 49.10 26.17 16.74
CA ASP A 228 48.45 26.33 15.43
C ASP A 228 49.39 26.01 14.26
N GLY A 229 50.68 26.37 14.34
CA GLY A 229 51.68 26.07 13.29
C GLY A 229 52.14 24.61 13.21
N PHE A 230 51.96 23.82 14.27
CA PHE A 230 52.36 22.40 14.33
C PHE A 230 51.24 21.46 13.82
N ILE A 231 49.97 21.87 13.93
CA ILE A 231 48.79 21.09 13.51
C ILE A 231 48.88 20.61 12.04
N PRO A 232 49.27 21.44 11.05
CA PRO A 232 49.43 21.00 9.65
C PRO A 232 50.37 19.80 9.46
N SER A 233 51.41 19.66 10.29
CA SER A 233 52.38 18.57 10.18
C SER A 233 51.83 17.22 10.67
N VAL A 234 50.91 17.26 11.64
CA VAL A 234 50.30 16.09 12.29
C VAL A 234 49.05 15.61 11.54
N LEU A 235 48.42 16.49 10.76
CA LEU A 235 47.16 16.25 10.03
C LEU A 235 47.17 14.95 9.21
N PRO A 236 48.15 14.67 8.31
CA PRO A 236 48.08 13.49 7.44
C PRO A 236 48.12 12.17 8.24
N GLY A 237 48.92 12.13 9.31
CA GLY A 237 49.06 10.96 10.17
C GLY A 237 47.77 10.65 10.94
N VAL A 238 47.17 11.67 11.54
CA VAL A 238 45.90 11.53 12.29
C VAL A 238 44.76 11.16 11.35
N VAL A 239 44.57 11.86 10.23
CA VAL A 239 43.46 11.57 9.29
C VAL A 239 43.59 10.17 8.70
N SER A 240 44.79 9.77 8.26
CA SER A 240 45.02 8.44 7.68
C SER A 240 44.72 7.30 8.67
N THR A 241 45.11 7.45 9.93
CA THR A 241 44.93 6.41 10.95
C THR A 241 43.50 6.32 11.45
N THR A 242 42.89 7.45 11.81
CA THR A 242 41.50 7.50 12.26
C THR A 242 40.51 7.10 11.17
N SER A 243 40.75 7.42 9.89
CA SER A 243 39.93 6.92 8.78
C SER A 243 39.97 5.39 8.65
N ARG A 244 41.12 4.74 8.90
CA ARG A 244 41.20 3.26 8.91
C ARG A 244 40.45 2.66 10.09
N ILE A 245 40.52 3.27 11.28
CA ILE A 245 39.77 2.85 12.46
C ILE A 245 38.26 2.94 12.20
N ILE A 246 37.79 4.03 11.59
CA ILE A 246 36.38 4.21 11.23
C ILE A 246 35.89 3.10 10.29
N LEU A 247 36.73 2.69 9.33
CA LEU A 247 36.40 1.65 8.36
C LEU A 247 36.62 0.22 8.88
N GLY A 248 37.12 0.05 10.11
CA GLY A 248 37.45 -1.27 10.68
C GLY A 248 38.61 -1.98 9.99
N ALA A 249 39.53 -1.23 9.35
CA ALA A 249 40.68 -1.80 8.64
C ALA A 249 41.85 -2.06 9.60
N ASP A 250 42.19 -3.34 9.81
CA ASP A 250 43.33 -3.75 10.65
C ASP A 250 44.67 -3.24 10.10
N ALA A 251 45.52 -2.73 11.00
CA ALA A 251 46.81 -2.12 10.67
C ALA A 251 47.91 -3.11 10.21
N GLY A 252 47.64 -4.43 10.16
CA GLY A 252 48.68 -5.47 10.15
C GLY A 252 48.74 -6.46 8.97
N THR A 253 47.67 -6.73 8.23
CA THR A 253 47.68 -7.80 7.22
C THR A 253 47.60 -7.27 5.79
N ARG A 254 48.75 -6.92 5.21
CA ARG A 254 48.94 -7.01 3.76
C ARG A 254 48.97 -8.50 3.39
N SER A 255 47.81 -9.17 3.21
CA SER A 255 47.63 -10.32 2.27
C SER A 255 46.45 -11.27 2.55
N SER A 256 45.78 -11.25 3.70
CA SER A 256 44.66 -12.19 3.94
C SER A 256 43.31 -11.55 3.65
N ARG A 257 42.74 -11.88 2.50
CA ARG A 257 41.44 -11.45 1.95
C ARG A 257 40.21 -11.86 2.79
N GLU A 258 40.41 -12.36 4.02
CA GLU A 258 39.40 -13.03 4.85
C GLU A 258 39.41 -12.63 6.34
N ALA A 259 40.12 -11.56 6.73
CA ALA A 259 39.99 -11.02 8.09
C ALA A 259 38.73 -10.11 8.18
N GLY A 260 37.66 -10.68 8.74
CA GLY A 260 36.54 -9.99 9.39
C GLY A 260 36.01 -8.70 8.74
N LYS A 261 35.08 -8.83 7.81
CA LYS A 261 34.23 -7.75 7.29
C LYS A 261 33.26 -7.28 8.38
N GLY A 262 33.77 -6.70 9.46
CA GLY A 262 33.03 -6.27 10.64
C GLY A 262 33.14 -4.76 10.85
N TRP A 263 32.02 -4.13 11.17
CA TRP A 263 32.01 -2.72 11.56
C TRP A 263 32.74 -2.50 12.88
N ALA A 264 33.50 -1.41 12.98
CA ALA A 264 34.04 -0.96 14.27
C ALA A 264 32.91 -0.57 15.24
N ASN A 265 33.20 -0.54 16.54
CA ASN A 265 32.20 -0.14 17.53
C ASN A 265 31.74 1.32 17.29
N GLY A 266 30.43 1.57 17.35
CA GLY A 266 29.83 2.87 17.04
C GLY A 266 30.39 4.05 17.84
N ASP A 267 30.71 3.82 19.11
CA ASP A 267 31.26 4.88 19.97
C ASP A 267 32.73 5.21 19.65
N VAL A 268 33.48 4.22 19.16
CA VAL A 268 34.86 4.40 18.66
C VAL A 268 34.84 5.18 17.36
N VAL A 269 33.91 4.87 16.46
CA VAL A 269 33.69 5.62 15.22
C VAL A 269 33.32 7.07 15.53
N ALA A 270 32.41 7.29 16.48
CA ALA A 270 32.02 8.63 16.90
C ALA A 270 33.19 9.44 17.48
N ALA A 271 34.02 8.82 18.33
CA ALA A 271 35.21 9.46 18.89
C ALA A 271 36.25 9.78 17.79
N SER A 272 36.46 8.86 16.84
CA SER A 272 37.39 9.04 15.71
C SER A 272 36.94 10.18 14.79
N LEU A 273 35.66 10.24 14.44
CA LEU A 273 35.10 11.34 13.65
C LEU A 273 35.28 12.69 14.35
N LYS A 274 35.13 12.74 15.68
CA LYS A 274 35.38 13.95 16.48
C LYS A 274 36.84 14.41 16.43
N VAL A 275 37.79 13.47 16.43
CA VAL A 275 39.23 13.79 16.27
C VAL A 275 39.52 14.36 14.87
N ILE A 276 39.01 13.70 13.83
CA ILE A 276 39.18 14.15 12.43
C ILE A 276 38.56 15.54 12.23
N GLN A 277 37.36 15.76 12.80
CA GLN A 277 36.66 17.05 12.73
C GLN A 277 37.55 18.18 13.23
N GLU A 278 38.05 18.07 14.46
CA GLU A 278 38.82 19.15 15.10
C GLU A 278 40.15 19.40 14.38
N ILE A 279 40.83 18.35 13.93
CA ILE A 279 42.12 18.53 13.26
C ILE A 279 41.95 19.16 11.88
N ILE A 280 40.91 18.82 11.12
CA ILE A 280 40.62 19.45 9.82
C ILE A 280 40.26 20.92 10.01
N VAL A 281 39.34 21.24 10.95
CA VAL A 281 38.90 22.61 11.21
C VAL A 281 40.07 23.49 11.67
N LYS A 282 40.99 22.97 12.49
CA LYS A 282 42.16 23.73 12.92
C LYS A 282 43.32 23.79 11.92
N ALA A 283 43.42 22.81 11.02
CA ALA A 283 44.46 22.80 10.00
C ALA A 283 44.10 23.68 8.80
N ILE A 284 42.88 23.53 8.28
CA ILE A 284 42.40 24.09 7.01
C ILE A 284 41.06 24.84 7.19
N GLY A 285 40.74 25.35 8.39
CA GLY A 285 39.56 26.20 8.58
C GLY A 285 39.72 27.56 7.89
N ASP A 286 38.63 28.09 7.36
CA ASP A 286 38.62 29.35 6.59
C ASP A 286 39.23 30.51 7.40
N ASP A 287 38.84 30.69 8.67
CA ASP A 287 39.34 31.75 9.55
C ASP A 287 40.85 31.70 9.77
N ILE A 288 41.43 30.50 9.79
CA ILE A 288 42.87 30.30 10.04
C ILE A 288 43.65 30.55 8.76
N CYS A 289 43.15 30.05 7.63
CA CYS A 289 43.75 30.26 6.32
C CYS A 289 43.68 31.74 5.88
N ILE A 290 42.64 32.47 6.26
CA ILE A 290 42.54 33.92 6.04
C ILE A 290 43.58 34.67 6.90
N ARG A 291 43.69 34.35 8.21
CA ARG A 291 44.66 34.99 9.11
C ARG A 291 46.12 34.81 8.66
N GLU A 292 46.45 33.66 8.06
CA GLU A 292 47.80 33.37 7.57
C GLU A 292 48.02 33.74 6.08
N GLY A 293 47.02 34.33 5.42
CA GLY A 293 47.14 34.81 4.04
C GLY A 293 47.16 33.72 2.97
N ALA A 294 46.77 32.48 3.30
CA ALA A 294 46.65 31.37 2.35
C ALA A 294 45.46 31.54 1.40
N ILE A 295 44.42 32.25 1.84
CA ILE A 295 43.20 32.61 1.09
C ILE A 295 42.89 34.09 1.37
N ARG A 296 42.61 34.88 0.34
CA ARG A 296 42.10 36.24 0.47
C ARG A 296 40.57 36.19 0.36
N ASN A 297 39.84 36.69 1.36
CA ASN A 297 38.39 36.83 1.25
C ASN A 297 38.09 38.06 0.38
N ILE A 298 37.47 37.86 -0.78
CA ILE A 298 37.19 38.93 -1.73
C ILE A 298 35.81 39.49 -1.38
N THR A 299 35.78 40.45 -0.46
CA THR A 299 34.53 41.12 -0.05
C THR A 299 34.39 42.52 -0.63
N GLU A 300 35.49 43.17 -1.06
CA GLU A 300 35.47 44.54 -1.59
C GLU A 300 35.94 44.63 -3.05
N LEU A 301 35.41 45.62 -3.81
CA LEU A 301 35.86 45.92 -5.18
C LEU A 301 37.35 46.33 -5.25
N GLN A 302 37.91 46.78 -4.13
CA GLN A 302 39.34 47.11 -3.98
C GLN A 302 40.21 45.85 -3.99
N ASP A 303 39.73 44.73 -3.42
CA ASP A 303 40.43 43.43 -3.43
C ASP A 303 40.52 42.83 -4.84
N LEU A 304 39.51 43.11 -5.69
CA LEU A 304 39.52 42.77 -7.11
C LEU A 304 40.53 43.61 -7.91
N ALA A 305 40.73 44.88 -7.52
CA ALA A 305 41.73 45.75 -8.13
C ALA A 305 43.16 45.31 -7.78
N ASP A 306 43.39 44.85 -6.54
CA ASP A 306 44.67 44.30 -6.11
C ASP A 306 45.02 42.97 -6.81
N LEU A 307 44.01 42.11 -7.06
CA LEU A 307 44.13 40.91 -7.91
C LEU A 307 44.48 41.24 -9.37
N ALA A 308 43.95 42.36 -9.89
CA ALA A 308 44.27 42.83 -11.24
C ALA A 308 45.68 43.47 -11.30
N SER A 309 46.15 44.15 -10.25
CA SER A 309 47.52 44.68 -10.21
C SER A 309 48.59 43.60 -10.01
N ASP A 310 48.30 42.55 -9.22
CA ASP A 310 49.19 41.38 -9.03
C ASP A 310 49.33 40.55 -10.32
N SER A 311 48.39 40.68 -11.26
CA SER A 311 48.42 39.97 -12.56
C SER A 311 49.41 40.54 -13.59
N SER A 312 50.13 41.62 -13.25
CA SER A 312 51.04 42.33 -14.16
C SER A 312 52.55 42.08 -13.95
N SER A 313 52.95 41.03 -13.22
CA SER A 313 54.34 40.58 -13.22
C SER A 313 54.49 39.05 -13.29
N PRO A 314 54.69 38.49 -14.49
CA PRO A 314 55.21 37.14 -14.63
C PRO A 314 56.73 37.18 -14.42
N LEU A 315 57.25 36.26 -13.59
CA LEU A 315 58.67 36.05 -13.26
C LEU A 315 59.23 36.94 -12.13
N ASP A 316 59.15 36.45 -10.89
CA ASP A 316 60.31 36.47 -9.99
C ASP A 316 60.18 35.44 -8.86
N GLU A 317 60.87 34.32 -9.04
CA GLU A 317 61.04 33.24 -8.07
C GLU A 317 62.02 33.59 -6.92
N LYS A 318 62.56 34.81 -6.85
CA LYS A 318 63.53 35.20 -5.82
C LYS A 318 63.49 36.70 -5.52
N SER A 319 62.64 37.13 -4.58
CA SER A 319 62.97 38.27 -3.70
C SER A 319 62.01 38.38 -2.51
N THR A 320 62.52 37.93 -1.35
CA THR A 320 62.47 38.63 -0.06
C THR A 320 61.29 39.57 0.21
N GLN A 321 60.27 39.05 0.90
CA GLN A 321 59.84 39.70 2.14
C GLN A 321 60.42 38.93 3.32
N GLU A 322 61.21 39.64 4.12
CA GLU A 322 61.76 39.21 5.40
C GLU A 322 60.66 38.65 6.30
N THR A 323 60.48 37.34 6.31
CA THR A 323 59.68 36.65 7.32
C THR A 323 60.64 36.01 8.30
N LYS A 324 60.49 36.39 9.58
CA LYS A 324 61.16 35.79 10.74
C LYS A 324 61.37 34.28 10.53
N PRO A 325 62.51 33.70 10.93
CA PRO A 325 62.71 32.25 10.86
C PRO A 325 61.48 31.59 11.48
N SER A 326 60.78 30.76 10.70
CA SER A 326 59.61 30.06 11.19
C SER A 326 60.01 29.31 12.46
N PRO A 327 59.19 29.34 13.52
CA PRO A 327 59.51 28.63 14.75
C PRO A 327 59.75 27.16 14.42
N PRO A 328 60.74 26.50 15.07
CA PRO A 328 61.05 25.11 14.82
C PRO A 328 59.78 24.26 14.97
N TYR A 329 59.59 23.30 14.05
CA TYR A 329 58.40 22.43 13.95
C TYR A 329 57.11 23.07 13.40
N SER A 330 57.15 24.26 12.80
CA SER A 330 55.97 24.88 12.15
C SER A 330 55.96 24.68 10.64
N THR A 331 54.81 24.30 10.06
CA THR A 331 54.62 24.24 8.60
C THR A 331 53.84 25.47 8.13
N PRO A 332 54.37 26.31 7.22
CA PRO A 332 53.65 27.48 6.72
C PRO A 332 52.50 27.06 5.79
N ARG A 333 51.31 27.64 6.00
CA ARG A 333 50.13 27.41 5.16
C ARG A 333 50.24 28.25 3.88
N THR A 334 50.86 27.69 2.83
CA THR A 334 50.91 28.33 1.49
C THR A 334 49.71 27.91 0.64
N PRO A 335 49.31 28.70 -0.38
CA PRO A 335 48.20 28.32 -1.28
C PRO A 335 48.47 27.00 -2.03
N VAL A 336 49.73 26.71 -2.37
CA VAL A 336 50.15 25.43 -2.99
C VAL A 336 49.96 24.26 -2.03
N TRP A 337 50.38 24.43 -0.78
CA TRP A 337 50.18 23.42 0.27
C TRP A 337 48.70 23.17 0.53
N LEU A 338 47.88 24.22 0.56
CA LEU A 338 46.43 24.14 0.76
C LEU A 338 45.76 23.34 -0.37
N LYS A 339 46.12 23.59 -1.63
CA LYS A 339 45.57 22.83 -2.77
C LYS A 339 45.92 21.34 -2.70
N ALA A 340 47.16 21.00 -2.40
CA ALA A 340 47.60 19.61 -2.28
C ALA A 340 46.89 18.89 -1.11
N THR A 341 46.81 19.53 0.05
CA THR A 341 46.16 18.96 1.24
C THR A 341 44.65 18.86 1.09
N SER A 342 43.99 19.85 0.51
CA SER A 342 42.56 19.85 0.17
C SER A 342 42.15 18.62 -0.66
N THR A 343 42.92 18.28 -1.70
CA THR A 343 42.66 17.08 -2.52
C THR A 343 42.84 15.77 -1.73
N GLN A 344 43.87 15.68 -0.87
CA GLN A 344 44.08 14.51 -0.03
C GLN A 344 42.98 14.34 1.02
N VAL A 345 42.53 15.44 1.64
CA VAL A 345 41.40 15.45 2.57
C VAL A 345 40.12 15.04 1.84
N HIS A 346 39.87 15.52 0.62
CA HIS A 346 38.73 15.09 -0.17
C HIS A 346 38.72 13.57 -0.42
N ILE A 347 39.87 12.99 -0.79
CA ILE A 347 40.01 11.53 -0.97
C ILE A 347 39.70 10.79 0.35
N ALA A 348 40.22 11.30 1.47
CA ALA A 348 39.97 10.71 2.79
C ALA A 348 38.48 10.80 3.20
N LEU A 349 37.81 11.92 2.92
CA LEU A 349 36.37 12.09 3.16
C LEU A 349 35.54 11.15 2.29
N ASN A 350 35.90 10.99 1.02
CA ASN A 350 35.18 10.09 0.10
C ASN A 350 35.31 8.62 0.55
N ALA A 351 36.45 8.24 1.13
CA ALA A 351 36.63 6.91 1.72
C ALA A 351 35.66 6.62 2.89
N LEU A 352 35.07 7.65 3.52
CA LEU A 352 34.09 7.49 4.61
C LEU A 352 32.65 7.21 4.14
N THR A 353 32.37 7.23 2.83
CA THR A 353 31.03 6.95 2.27
C THR A 353 30.37 5.67 2.80
N PRO A 354 31.08 4.54 3.02
CA PRO A 354 30.46 3.34 3.57
C PRO A 354 29.78 3.55 4.93
N VAL A 355 30.27 4.48 5.76
CA VAL A 355 29.76 4.74 7.12
C VAL A 355 28.27 5.12 7.12
N LEU A 356 27.70 5.58 6.01
CA LEU A 356 26.25 5.80 5.86
C LEU A 356 25.41 4.55 6.12
N SER A 357 25.98 3.35 5.89
CA SER A 357 25.33 2.06 6.12
C SER A 357 25.62 1.44 7.50
N HIS A 358 26.23 2.21 8.41
CA HIS A 358 26.60 1.74 9.75
C HIS A 358 25.35 1.39 10.59
N PRO A 359 25.31 0.23 11.28
CA PRO A 359 24.12 -0.20 12.01
C PRO A 359 23.85 0.60 13.29
N THR A 360 24.86 1.24 13.88
CA THR A 360 24.71 1.99 15.14
C THR A 360 24.33 3.46 14.92
N PRO A 361 23.33 3.98 15.68
CA PRO A 361 22.91 5.38 15.56
C PRO A 361 23.93 6.39 16.12
N SER A 362 24.80 5.96 17.04
CA SER A 362 25.85 6.80 17.64
C SER A 362 26.84 7.28 16.57
N ALA A 363 27.29 6.37 15.70
CA ALA A 363 28.20 6.66 14.60
C ALA A 363 27.55 7.57 13.54
N LEU A 364 26.30 7.28 13.14
CA LEU A 364 25.57 8.07 12.15
C LEU A 364 25.30 9.50 12.63
N ARG A 365 24.96 9.68 13.91
CA ARG A 365 24.80 11.02 14.52
C ARG A 365 26.12 11.78 14.53
N ALA A 366 27.22 11.12 14.88
CA ALA A 366 28.54 11.73 14.86
C ALA A 366 28.96 12.12 13.43
N LEU A 367 28.59 11.32 12.43
CA LEU A 367 28.81 11.64 11.01
C LEU A 367 28.03 12.89 10.61
N ALA A 368 26.78 13.04 11.04
CA ALA A 368 25.98 14.24 10.76
C ALA A 368 26.64 15.50 11.36
N THR A 369 27.00 15.48 12.64
CA THR A 369 27.68 16.60 13.30
C THR A 369 29.04 16.92 12.66
N PHE A 370 29.77 15.88 12.25
CA PHE A 370 31.04 15.98 11.54
C PHE A 370 30.89 16.71 10.21
N SER A 371 29.95 16.28 9.36
CA SER A 371 29.70 16.92 8.07
C SER A 371 29.23 18.36 8.22
N SER A 372 28.36 18.64 9.20
CA SER A 372 27.87 19.99 9.48
C SER A 372 28.99 20.93 9.91
N ARG A 373 29.82 20.48 10.86
CA ARG A 373 30.92 21.30 11.38
C ARG A 373 31.96 21.60 10.31
N ILE A 374 32.32 20.62 9.48
CA ILE A 374 33.26 20.85 8.37
C ILE A 374 32.66 21.84 7.37
N LEU A 375 31.41 21.63 6.92
CA LEU A 375 30.75 22.57 6.00
C LEU A 375 30.71 24.01 6.53
N SER A 376 30.44 24.19 7.83
CA SER A 376 30.41 25.52 8.45
C SER A 376 31.78 26.22 8.53
N SER A 377 32.86 25.45 8.58
CA SER A 377 34.21 25.94 8.85
C SER A 377 35.13 25.97 7.62
N THR A 378 34.77 25.24 6.54
CA THR A 378 35.62 25.05 5.34
C THR A 378 34.89 25.40 4.04
N SER A 379 34.10 26.47 4.05
CA SER A 379 33.34 26.93 2.88
C SER A 379 34.24 27.39 1.73
N LEU A 380 35.32 28.11 2.00
CA LEU A 380 36.23 28.63 0.97
C LEU A 380 37.40 27.67 0.69
N THR A 381 37.84 26.96 1.72
CA THR A 381 39.02 26.07 1.68
C THR A 381 38.76 24.73 0.99
N LEU A 382 37.53 24.20 1.04
CA LEU A 382 37.20 22.84 0.58
C LEU A 382 35.94 22.78 -0.32
N PRO A 383 35.87 23.52 -1.44
CA PRO A 383 34.67 23.57 -2.28
C PRO A 383 34.33 22.21 -2.92
N GLN A 384 35.34 21.39 -3.26
CA GLN A 384 35.13 20.08 -3.91
C GLN A 384 34.47 19.03 -3.02
N SER A 385 34.61 19.12 -1.69
CA SER A 385 33.97 18.17 -0.78
C SER A 385 32.57 18.61 -0.34
N GLN A 386 32.14 19.84 -0.63
CA GLN A 386 30.82 20.32 -0.20
C GLN A 386 29.68 19.44 -0.73
N PRO A 387 29.63 19.04 -2.03
CA PRO A 387 28.57 18.16 -2.53
C PRO A 387 28.58 16.79 -1.85
N LEU A 388 29.76 16.27 -1.50
CA LEU A 388 29.93 14.99 -0.82
C LEU A 388 29.45 15.05 0.63
N LEU A 389 29.81 16.10 1.38
CA LEU A 389 29.38 16.26 2.77
C LEU A 389 27.88 16.57 2.86
N LEU A 390 27.34 17.33 1.91
CA LEU A 390 25.90 17.55 1.77
C LEU A 390 25.16 16.25 1.45
N SER A 391 25.70 15.39 0.56
CA SER A 391 25.07 14.09 0.27
C SER A 391 25.02 13.19 1.51
N PHE A 392 26.03 13.24 2.39
CA PHE A 392 26.00 12.53 3.67
C PHE A 392 24.87 13.05 4.58
N LEU A 393 24.78 14.36 4.78
CA LEU A 393 23.71 14.97 5.59
C LEU A 393 22.31 14.68 5.03
N LEU A 394 22.14 14.79 3.71
CA LEU A 394 20.87 14.52 3.03
C LEU A 394 20.47 13.05 3.19
N SER A 395 21.41 12.11 2.99
CA SER A 395 21.15 10.68 3.19
C SER A 395 20.79 10.36 4.64
N LEU A 396 21.43 11.02 5.62
CA LEU A 396 21.14 10.82 7.04
C LEU A 396 19.79 11.42 7.45
N SER A 397 19.32 12.47 6.76
CA SER A 397 18.02 13.10 7.01
C SER A 397 16.83 12.18 6.70
N ASN A 398 17.03 11.19 5.81
CA ASN A 398 16.04 10.16 5.46
C ASN A 398 16.30 8.80 6.16
N SER A 399 17.15 8.77 7.20
CA SER A 399 17.43 7.53 7.92
C SER A 399 16.22 7.00 8.72
N ASN A 400 16.12 5.67 8.83
CA ASN A 400 15.05 4.99 9.59
C ASN A 400 15.08 5.30 11.10
N PHE A 401 16.19 5.84 11.60
CA PHE A 401 16.35 6.18 13.01
C PHE A 401 15.93 7.64 13.27
N PRO A 402 14.81 7.89 13.98
CA PRO A 402 14.27 9.26 14.15
C PRO A 402 15.23 10.19 14.91
N LYS A 403 16.07 9.64 15.79
CA LYS A 403 17.09 10.40 16.52
C LYS A 403 18.23 10.89 15.61
N VAL A 404 18.49 10.20 14.51
CA VAL A 404 19.55 10.57 13.55
C VAL A 404 18.98 11.54 12.51
N SER A 405 17.81 11.23 11.94
CA SER A 405 17.14 12.11 10.97
C SER A 405 16.83 13.48 11.58
N GLY A 406 16.32 13.53 12.82
CA GLY A 406 16.05 14.80 13.50
C GLY A 406 17.30 15.65 13.74
N VAL A 407 18.45 15.03 14.07
CA VAL A 407 19.72 15.76 14.21
C VAL A 407 20.21 16.24 12.86
N ALA A 408 20.22 15.40 11.82
CA ALA A 408 20.67 15.78 10.48
C ALA A 408 19.81 16.92 9.88
N GLN A 409 18.49 16.89 10.08
CA GLN A 409 17.58 17.95 9.65
C GLN A 409 17.83 19.27 10.41
N LYS A 410 18.05 19.19 11.72
CA LYS A 410 18.39 20.36 12.54
C LYS A 410 19.70 21.01 12.08
N GLU A 411 20.74 20.20 11.89
CA GLU A 411 22.07 20.66 11.43
C GLU A 411 21.99 21.26 10.02
N LEU A 412 21.23 20.65 9.09
CA LEU A 412 20.98 21.21 7.76
C LEU A 412 20.22 22.54 7.82
N ALA A 413 19.25 22.67 8.73
CA ALA A 413 18.51 23.91 8.92
C ALA A 413 19.41 25.01 9.49
N GLU A 414 20.26 24.71 10.47
CA GLU A 414 21.23 25.66 11.04
C GLU A 414 22.25 26.14 10.00
N LEU A 415 22.74 25.26 9.10
CA LEU A 415 23.64 25.64 8.01
C LEU A 415 22.99 26.58 6.97
N LEU A 416 21.67 26.51 6.83
CA LEU A 416 20.90 27.30 5.85
C LEU A 416 20.26 28.55 6.49
N ASP A 417 20.41 28.76 7.81
CA ASP A 417 19.80 29.87 8.56
C ASP A 417 20.54 31.22 8.38
N ARG A 418 19.88 32.30 8.83
CA ARG A 418 20.10 33.72 8.49
C ARG A 418 21.48 34.28 8.82
N ASP A 419 22.22 33.72 9.76
CA ASP A 419 23.51 34.29 10.22
C ASP A 419 24.63 34.18 9.15
N MET A 420 24.41 33.42 8.07
CA MET A 420 25.39 33.15 7.01
C MET A 420 24.84 33.37 5.59
N ARG A 421 24.18 34.50 5.32
CA ARG A 421 23.45 34.80 4.05
C ARG A 421 24.19 34.46 2.75
N GLU A 422 25.48 34.74 2.63
CA GLU A 422 26.27 34.45 1.42
C GLU A 422 26.51 32.93 1.27
N ARG A 423 26.95 32.26 2.34
CA ARG A 423 27.26 30.83 2.36
C ARG A 423 26.01 29.97 2.16
N GLY A 424 24.90 30.35 2.79
CA GLY A 424 23.61 29.66 2.64
C GLY A 424 23.09 29.74 1.19
N GLY A 425 23.36 30.83 0.48
CA GLY A 425 23.04 30.98 -0.94
C GLY A 425 23.86 30.07 -1.85
N GLU A 426 25.17 29.96 -1.59
CA GLU A 426 26.07 29.05 -2.32
C GLU A 426 25.70 27.59 -2.12
N LEU A 427 25.47 27.17 -0.88
CA LEU A 427 25.05 25.81 -0.54
C LEU A 427 23.69 25.49 -1.18
N ALA A 428 22.73 26.41 -1.16
CA ALA A 428 21.45 26.26 -1.86
C ALA A 428 21.64 26.10 -3.38
N GLY A 429 22.58 26.84 -3.98
CA GLY A 429 22.95 26.69 -5.39
C GLY A 429 23.50 25.31 -5.72
N ILE A 430 24.38 24.77 -4.85
CA ILE A 430 24.95 23.42 -4.97
C ILE A 430 23.87 22.36 -4.83
N LEU A 431 22.96 22.49 -3.86
CA LEU A 431 21.83 21.58 -3.69
C LEU A 431 20.95 21.55 -4.95
N MET A 432 20.68 22.70 -5.57
CA MET A 432 19.95 22.76 -6.83
C MET A 432 20.71 22.12 -7.99
N GLN A 433 22.02 22.30 -8.08
CA GLN A 433 22.84 21.60 -9.07
C GLN A 433 22.77 20.08 -8.86
N MET A 434 22.89 19.61 -7.62
CA MET A 434 22.74 18.19 -7.28
C MET A 434 21.38 17.63 -7.69
N THR A 435 20.27 18.36 -7.47
CA THR A 435 18.95 17.90 -7.93
C THR A 435 18.89 17.73 -9.46
N ARG A 436 19.45 18.67 -10.23
CA ARG A 436 19.49 18.58 -11.70
C ARG A 436 20.32 17.40 -12.17
N ASP A 437 21.52 17.25 -11.62
CA ASP A 437 22.43 16.17 -11.99
C ASP A 437 21.83 14.80 -11.65
N ASN A 438 21.17 14.69 -10.50
CA ASN A 438 20.44 13.50 -10.08
C ASN A 438 19.27 13.17 -11.03
N LEU A 439 18.43 14.15 -11.38
CA LEU A 439 17.32 13.94 -12.32
C LEU A 439 17.78 13.55 -13.73
N VAL A 440 18.90 14.11 -14.21
CA VAL A 440 19.51 13.73 -15.50
C VAL A 440 20.15 12.34 -15.45
N SER A 441 20.60 11.90 -14.26
CA SER A 441 21.21 10.57 -14.08
C SER A 441 20.18 9.42 -14.02
N LEU A 442 18.96 9.69 -13.54
CA LEU A 442 17.91 8.66 -13.37
C LEU A 442 17.59 7.88 -14.65
N PRO A 443 17.37 8.51 -15.82
CA PRO A 443 17.19 7.81 -17.09
C PRO A 443 18.34 6.87 -17.48
N ARG A 444 19.57 7.15 -17.01
CA ARG A 444 20.75 6.31 -17.28
C ARG A 444 20.84 5.13 -16.31
N LEU A 445 20.46 5.33 -15.04
CA LEU A 445 20.61 4.33 -13.97
C LEU A 445 19.51 3.27 -13.97
N LEU A 446 18.29 3.64 -14.35
CA LEU A 446 17.13 2.73 -14.37
C LEU A 446 17.33 1.56 -15.36
N PRO A 447 17.77 1.75 -16.62
CA PRO A 447 18.03 0.63 -17.53
C PRO A 447 19.19 -0.27 -17.06
N MET A 448 20.12 0.26 -16.26
CA MET A 448 21.22 -0.50 -15.68
C MET A 448 20.79 -1.44 -14.53
N LYS A 449 19.52 -1.40 -14.10
CA LYS A 449 18.95 -2.20 -12.99
C LYS A 449 19.74 -2.10 -11.69
N SER A 450 20.33 -0.94 -11.43
CA SER A 450 21.15 -0.69 -10.24
C SER A 450 20.28 -0.10 -9.13
N ASP A 451 19.36 -0.91 -8.59
CA ASP A 451 18.34 -0.52 -7.60
C ASP A 451 18.90 0.35 -6.45
N ALA A 452 20.00 -0.07 -5.81
CA ALA A 452 20.61 0.68 -4.71
C ALA A 452 21.04 2.11 -5.08
N LYS A 453 21.51 2.34 -6.31
CA LYS A 453 21.89 3.69 -6.78
C LYS A 453 20.66 4.54 -7.09
N VAL A 454 19.62 3.93 -7.67
CA VAL A 454 18.35 4.60 -7.94
C VAL A 454 17.69 5.03 -6.62
N GLU A 455 17.66 4.15 -5.63
CA GLU A 455 17.16 4.44 -4.28
C GLU A 455 17.92 5.61 -3.65
N HIS A 456 19.26 5.57 -3.70
CA HIS A 456 20.09 6.64 -3.16
C HIS A 456 19.81 7.99 -3.84
N VAL A 457 19.81 8.04 -5.18
CA VAL A 457 19.54 9.26 -5.96
C VAL A 457 18.14 9.81 -5.67
N ALA A 458 17.11 8.94 -5.64
CA ALA A 458 15.74 9.32 -5.33
C ALA A 458 15.61 9.88 -3.90
N SER A 459 16.26 9.22 -2.93
CA SER A 459 16.26 9.67 -1.53
C SER A 459 16.97 11.01 -1.34
N LEU A 460 18.03 11.31 -2.11
CA LEU A 460 18.70 12.61 -2.07
C LEU A 460 17.77 13.73 -2.57
N VAL A 461 17.09 13.51 -3.70
CA VAL A 461 16.13 14.48 -4.24
C VAL A 461 14.96 14.68 -3.28
N GLU A 462 14.44 13.59 -2.68
CA GLU A 462 13.42 13.65 -1.64
C GLU A 462 13.87 14.49 -0.44
N ALA A 463 15.08 14.24 0.09
CA ALA A 463 15.63 15.00 1.22
C ALA A 463 15.71 16.50 0.93
N ILE A 464 16.23 16.88 -0.26
CA ILE A 464 16.33 18.28 -0.67
C ILE A 464 14.94 18.94 -0.75
N CYS A 465 13.97 18.24 -1.33
CA CYS A 465 12.61 18.73 -1.43
C CYS A 465 11.95 18.91 -0.04
N ARG A 466 12.17 17.99 0.89
CA ARG A 466 11.63 18.08 2.26
C ARG A 466 12.16 19.30 3.03
N LEU A 467 13.43 19.66 2.87
CA LEU A 467 14.02 20.86 3.50
C LEU A 467 13.28 22.15 3.10
N SER A 468 12.74 22.21 1.88
CA SER A 468 11.96 23.38 1.44
C SER A 468 10.57 23.44 2.09
N THR A 469 9.99 22.29 2.45
CA THR A 469 8.64 22.20 3.03
C THR A 469 8.61 22.44 4.54
N THR A 470 9.67 22.06 5.27
CA THR A 470 9.79 22.26 6.72
C THR A 470 9.82 23.74 7.12
N ALA A 471 10.19 24.63 6.19
CA ALA A 471 10.11 26.08 6.36
C ALA A 471 8.67 26.64 6.37
N SER A 472 7.67 25.86 5.95
CA SER A 472 6.27 26.27 5.88
C SER A 472 5.44 25.91 7.12
N ILE A 473 6.01 25.18 8.08
CA ILE A 473 5.32 24.77 9.31
C ILE A 473 5.48 25.91 10.35
N PRO A 474 4.40 26.59 10.77
CA PRO A 474 4.48 27.54 11.87
C PRO A 474 4.90 26.80 13.14
N PRO A 475 5.85 27.32 13.95
CA PRO A 475 6.23 26.69 15.20
C PRO A 475 4.98 26.59 16.09
N SER A 476 4.64 25.35 16.45
CA SER A 476 3.53 25.07 17.34
C SER A 476 3.80 25.69 18.72
N THR A 477 2.92 26.62 19.10
CA THR A 477 2.62 27.10 20.45
C THR A 477 3.70 27.88 21.22
N SER A 478 3.31 29.11 21.59
CA SER A 478 3.83 30.00 22.64
C SER A 478 5.00 30.95 22.34
N ALA A 479 4.93 31.71 21.25
CA ALA A 479 5.61 33.02 21.17
C ALA A 479 4.59 34.11 20.79
N PRO A 480 4.59 35.28 21.46
CA PRO A 480 3.53 36.27 21.28
C PRO A 480 3.62 36.96 19.92
N THR A 481 2.43 37.10 19.35
CA THR A 481 2.03 37.82 18.13
C THR A 481 2.79 39.12 17.89
N GLY A 482 3.45 39.23 16.72
CA GLY A 482 3.97 40.51 16.23
C GLY A 482 5.03 40.47 15.13
N ALA A 483 5.71 39.34 14.91
CA ALA A 483 6.70 39.21 13.83
C ALA A 483 6.13 38.36 12.69
N LYS A 484 5.98 38.93 11.50
CA LYS A 484 5.79 38.15 10.28
C LYS A 484 6.92 37.13 10.23
N SER A 485 6.62 35.83 10.21
CA SER A 485 7.61 34.76 10.07
C SER A 485 8.26 34.88 8.71
N GLU A 486 9.33 35.66 8.62
CA GLU A 486 10.07 35.86 7.39
C GLU A 486 10.84 34.57 7.07
N ALA A 487 10.38 33.84 6.05
CA ALA A 487 11.01 32.62 5.56
C ALA A 487 12.53 32.76 5.40
N ILE A 488 13.27 31.70 5.72
CA ILE A 488 14.71 31.63 5.52
C ILE A 488 14.98 31.79 4.01
N PRO A 489 15.74 32.82 3.57
CA PRO A 489 15.89 33.16 2.15
C PRO A 489 16.54 32.03 1.33
N ALA A 490 17.48 31.27 1.92
CA ALA A 490 18.10 30.11 1.27
C ALA A 490 17.11 28.95 1.04
N LEU A 491 16.13 28.73 1.92
CA LEU A 491 15.09 27.71 1.72
C LEU A 491 14.08 28.14 0.65
N SER A 492 13.79 29.44 0.57
CA SER A 492 12.96 30.01 -0.50
C SER A 492 13.65 29.97 -1.87
N SER A 493 14.98 30.05 -1.93
CA SER A 493 15.71 29.94 -3.19
C SER A 493 15.66 28.50 -3.73
N ILE A 494 15.75 27.49 -2.86
CA ILE A 494 15.57 26.07 -3.21
C ILE A 494 14.15 25.81 -3.73
N SER A 495 13.10 26.24 -3.02
CA SER A 495 11.71 26.07 -3.50
C SER A 495 11.48 26.81 -4.81
N SER A 496 11.99 28.05 -4.97
CA SER A 496 11.92 28.78 -6.24
C SER A 496 12.72 28.11 -7.38
N GLY A 497 13.79 27.40 -7.05
CA GLY A 497 14.63 26.68 -8.00
C GLY A 497 13.94 25.42 -8.51
N ILE A 498 13.30 24.66 -7.61
CA ILE A 498 12.47 23.49 -7.94
C ILE A 498 11.23 23.92 -8.71
N ALA A 499 10.56 25.00 -8.28
CA ALA A 499 9.44 25.61 -8.99
C ALA A 499 9.82 26.05 -10.41
N ARG A 500 11.03 26.61 -10.62
CA ARG A 500 11.54 26.92 -11.97
C ARG A 500 11.84 25.68 -12.80
N LEU A 501 12.31 24.59 -12.19
CA LEU A 501 12.61 23.33 -12.88
C LEU A 501 11.35 22.61 -13.38
N LEU A 502 10.27 22.64 -12.58
CA LEU A 502 8.98 22.03 -12.91
C LEU A 502 7.97 23.04 -13.51
N GLY A 503 8.35 24.31 -13.56
CA GLY A 503 7.55 25.37 -14.18
C GLY A 503 7.78 25.49 -15.68
N PRO A 504 7.14 26.47 -16.33
CA PRO A 504 7.19 26.65 -17.79
C PRO A 504 8.61 26.95 -18.31
N THR A 505 9.49 27.50 -17.49
CA THR A 505 10.88 27.82 -17.86
C THR A 505 11.85 26.66 -17.66
N GLY A 506 11.38 25.53 -17.11
CA GLY A 506 12.20 24.38 -16.73
C GLY A 506 12.49 23.39 -17.86
N GLY A 507 11.91 23.59 -19.04
CA GLY A 507 12.18 22.77 -20.23
C GLY A 507 11.83 21.29 -20.04
N ILE A 508 10.75 20.99 -19.31
CA ILE A 508 10.29 19.61 -19.07
C ILE A 508 10.04 18.83 -20.36
N GLU A 509 9.68 19.54 -21.43
CA GLU A 509 9.53 18.96 -22.77
C GLU A 509 10.82 18.34 -23.31
N LYS A 510 12.00 18.74 -22.83
CA LYS A 510 13.29 18.23 -23.31
C LYS A 510 13.79 17.05 -22.48
N TRP A 511 13.77 17.18 -21.15
CA TRP A 511 14.28 16.13 -20.27
C TRP A 511 13.19 15.11 -19.87
N GLY A 512 11.91 15.47 -19.93
CA GLY A 512 10.77 14.61 -19.60
C GLY A 512 10.68 13.38 -20.49
N TRP A 513 10.89 13.49 -21.81
CA TRP A 513 10.91 12.34 -22.72
C TRP A 513 11.99 11.31 -22.35
N SER A 514 13.15 11.76 -21.86
CA SER A 514 14.21 10.85 -21.42
C SER A 514 13.79 10.04 -20.19
N LEU A 515 12.97 10.62 -19.31
CA LEU A 515 12.43 9.94 -18.14
C LEU A 515 11.28 8.99 -18.53
N LEU A 516 10.36 9.43 -19.40
CA LEU A 516 9.22 8.64 -19.86
C LEU A 516 9.61 7.41 -20.69
N SER A 517 10.70 7.48 -21.45
CA SER A 517 11.18 6.34 -22.24
C SER A 517 11.74 5.19 -21.39
N VAL A 518 12.06 5.45 -20.12
CA VAL A 518 12.74 4.51 -19.23
C VAL A 518 11.79 3.88 -18.20
N LEU A 519 10.70 4.57 -17.87
CA LEU A 519 9.65 4.09 -16.97
C LEU A 519 8.67 3.15 -17.70
N GLU A 520 9.05 1.88 -17.85
CA GLU A 520 8.14 0.85 -18.39
C GLU A 520 7.40 0.12 -17.25
N PHE A 521 6.06 0.18 -17.25
CA PHE A 521 5.21 -0.48 -16.26
C PHE A 521 4.72 -1.85 -16.74
N LEU A 522 4.60 -2.79 -15.81
CA LEU A 522 4.05 -4.12 -16.00
C LEU A 522 2.73 -4.26 -15.23
N PRO A 523 1.72 -4.96 -15.80
CA PRO A 523 0.48 -5.24 -15.09
C PRO A 523 0.78 -6.10 -13.85
N PRO A 524 0.20 -5.77 -12.68
CA PRO A 524 0.45 -6.55 -11.48
C PRO A 524 -0.13 -7.96 -11.62
N SER A 525 0.66 -8.95 -11.23
CA SER A 525 0.22 -10.34 -11.11
C SER A 525 -0.63 -10.50 -9.85
N ILE A 526 -1.89 -10.09 -9.92
CA ILE A 526 -2.82 -10.28 -8.83
C ILE A 526 -3.27 -11.75 -8.85
N LEU A 527 -2.88 -12.53 -7.84
CA LEU A 527 -3.44 -13.87 -7.58
C LEU A 527 -4.84 -13.72 -6.96
N VAL A 528 -5.82 -13.32 -7.77
CA VAL A 528 -7.23 -13.35 -7.37
C VAL A 528 -7.84 -14.68 -7.79
N SER A 529 -8.39 -15.41 -6.82
CA SER A 529 -9.23 -16.58 -7.06
C SER A 529 -10.37 -16.18 -8.00
N PRO A 530 -10.70 -16.97 -9.05
CA PRO A 530 -11.57 -16.58 -10.15
C PRO A 530 -13.04 -16.63 -9.73
N SER A 531 -13.45 -15.78 -8.81
CA SER A 531 -14.84 -15.56 -8.46
C SER A 531 -15.15 -14.08 -8.61
N ARG A 532 -15.57 -13.72 -9.84
CA ARG A 532 -16.22 -12.46 -10.21
C ARG A 532 -17.31 -11.98 -9.23
N PRO A 533 -18.03 -12.82 -8.43
CA PRO A 533 -18.99 -12.30 -7.44
C PRO A 533 -18.37 -11.73 -6.16
N GLY A 534 -17.09 -11.96 -5.84
CA GLY A 534 -16.51 -11.53 -4.56
C GLY A 534 -16.41 -10.01 -4.37
N HIS A 535 -16.18 -9.26 -5.45
CA HIS A 535 -16.11 -7.79 -5.42
C HIS A 535 -17.48 -7.12 -5.36
N LEU A 536 -18.50 -7.75 -5.95
CA LEU A 536 -19.90 -7.33 -5.87
C LEU A 536 -20.50 -7.62 -4.49
N LEU A 537 -20.15 -8.76 -3.89
CA LEU A 537 -20.48 -9.08 -2.49
C LEU A 537 -19.80 -8.13 -1.47
N LEU A 538 -18.64 -7.57 -1.81
CA LEU A 538 -17.95 -6.54 -1.02
C LEU A 538 -18.71 -5.20 -1.02
N LEU A 539 -19.49 -4.92 -2.06
CA LEU A 539 -20.40 -3.77 -2.12
C LEU A 539 -21.65 -3.99 -1.26
N GLU A 540 -22.15 -5.23 -1.15
CA GLU A 540 -23.33 -5.59 -0.35
C GLU A 540 -23.05 -5.79 1.15
N SER A 541 -21.79 -6.09 1.54
CA SER A 541 -21.39 -6.34 2.94
C SER A 541 -21.39 -5.07 3.82
N THR A 542 -22.57 -4.49 4.02
CA THR A 542 -22.82 -3.20 4.67
C THR A 542 -22.93 -3.26 6.20
N SER A 543 -22.58 -4.37 6.87
CA SER A 543 -22.82 -4.48 8.32
C SER A 543 -21.75 -5.13 9.19
N SER A 544 -20.83 -5.96 8.66
CA SER A 544 -19.92 -6.77 9.48
C SER A 544 -18.42 -6.40 9.42
N GLN A 545 -17.99 -5.50 8.53
CA GLN A 545 -16.60 -4.99 8.47
C GLN A 545 -16.54 -3.48 8.73
N ARG A 546 -17.02 -3.04 9.91
CA ARG A 546 -16.86 -1.66 10.38
C ARG A 546 -15.49 -1.35 11.01
N ASP A 547 -14.59 -2.33 11.11
CA ASP A 547 -13.38 -2.20 11.94
C ASP A 547 -12.15 -1.64 11.21
N THR A 548 -12.23 -1.34 9.91
CA THR A 548 -11.16 -0.61 9.20
C THR A 548 -11.74 0.59 8.47
N ASN A 549 -11.70 1.76 9.11
CA ASN A 549 -12.08 3.07 8.53
C ASN A 549 -11.21 3.52 7.32
N ALA A 550 -10.47 2.62 6.68
CA ALA A 550 -9.59 2.93 5.57
C ALA A 550 -10.16 2.34 4.26
N PRO A 551 -10.26 3.14 3.17
CA PRO A 551 -10.65 2.62 1.86
C PRO A 551 -9.68 1.52 1.40
N PRO A 552 -10.14 0.51 0.64
CA PRO A 552 -9.28 -0.55 0.15
C PRO A 552 -8.22 0.07 -0.77
N PRO A 553 -6.95 -0.25 -0.53
CA PRO A 553 -5.86 0.42 -1.19
C PRO A 553 -5.74 0.11 -2.68
N PHE A 554 -5.20 1.05 -3.45
CA PHE A 554 -4.99 0.87 -4.88
C PHE A 554 -3.94 -0.22 -5.17
N PRO A 555 -4.15 -1.07 -6.21
CA PRO A 555 -3.17 -2.07 -6.59
C PRO A 555 -1.85 -1.43 -7.05
N GLU A 556 -0.74 -1.98 -6.57
CA GLU A 556 0.59 -1.43 -6.86
C GLU A 556 1.07 -1.80 -8.27
N LEU A 557 1.55 -0.79 -8.99
CA LEU A 557 2.16 -0.97 -10.31
C LEU A 557 3.62 -1.38 -10.14
N THR A 558 4.11 -2.28 -11.00
CA THR A 558 5.52 -2.70 -10.99
C THR A 558 6.26 -2.13 -12.19
N LEU A 559 7.50 -1.68 -11.98
CA LEU A 559 8.38 -1.19 -13.03
C LEU A 559 9.25 -2.34 -13.55
N LYS A 560 9.37 -2.49 -14.87
CA LYS A 560 10.15 -3.56 -15.51
C LYS A 560 11.65 -3.51 -15.17
N ASN A 561 12.17 -2.31 -14.96
CA ASN A 561 13.59 -2.05 -14.73
C ASN A 561 13.95 -1.91 -13.25
N VAL A 562 12.98 -2.06 -12.35
CA VAL A 562 13.17 -1.96 -10.90
C VAL A 562 12.75 -3.29 -10.27
N SER A 563 13.69 -3.97 -9.61
CA SER A 563 13.42 -5.30 -9.03
C SER A 563 12.95 -5.25 -7.58
N THR A 564 13.38 -4.22 -6.86
CA THR A 564 13.12 -4.05 -5.43
C THR A 564 11.88 -3.18 -5.22
N ARG A 565 11.15 -3.46 -4.14
CA ARG A 565 9.98 -2.67 -3.74
C ARG A 565 10.37 -1.33 -3.11
N SER A 566 11.46 -1.29 -2.35
CA SER A 566 11.97 -0.08 -1.68
C SER A 566 12.30 1.04 -2.66
N THR A 567 12.89 0.68 -3.81
CA THR A 567 13.23 1.61 -4.89
C THR A 567 12.01 2.26 -5.53
N LEU A 568 10.94 1.49 -5.75
CA LEU A 568 9.70 2.04 -6.29
C LEU A 568 9.07 3.03 -5.30
N GLN A 569 9.03 2.67 -4.02
CA GLN A 569 8.56 3.58 -2.96
C GLN A 569 9.44 4.84 -2.85
N ALA A 570 10.76 4.72 -2.99
CA ALA A 570 11.66 5.87 -3.00
C ALA A 570 11.39 6.81 -4.18
N LEU A 571 11.10 6.27 -5.37
CA LEU A 571 10.69 7.07 -6.53
C LEU A 571 9.35 7.77 -6.30
N GLU A 572 8.36 7.07 -5.74
CA GLU A 572 7.06 7.68 -5.40
C GLU A 572 7.21 8.82 -4.39
N ARG A 573 7.96 8.60 -3.31
CA ARG A 573 8.25 9.64 -2.31
C ARG A 573 9.00 10.82 -2.93
N MET A 574 9.95 10.57 -3.83
CA MET A 574 10.66 11.62 -4.56
C MET A 574 9.70 12.49 -5.39
N PHE A 575 8.83 11.90 -6.20
CA PHE A 575 7.88 12.65 -7.03
C PHE A 575 6.85 13.43 -6.19
N ARG A 576 6.38 12.84 -5.08
CA ARG A 576 5.51 13.53 -4.10
C ARG A 576 6.25 14.72 -3.46
N ALA A 577 7.50 14.52 -3.05
CA ALA A 577 8.31 15.58 -2.46
C ALA A 577 8.58 16.72 -3.46
N LEU A 578 8.89 16.41 -4.72
CA LEU A 578 9.05 17.38 -5.81
C LEU A 578 7.81 18.25 -6.00
N GLY A 579 6.62 17.63 -6.05
CA GLY A 579 5.34 18.35 -6.12
C GLY A 579 5.11 19.27 -4.91
N SER A 580 5.40 18.77 -3.70
CA SER A 580 5.22 19.56 -2.47
C SER A 580 6.16 20.77 -2.38
N ALA A 581 7.37 20.65 -2.93
CA ALA A 581 8.42 21.67 -2.89
C ALA A 581 8.23 22.77 -3.95
N GLY A 582 7.82 22.41 -5.17
CA GLY A 582 7.62 23.39 -6.24
C GLY A 582 6.22 24.03 -6.28
N GLY A 583 5.27 23.56 -5.46
CA GLY A 583 3.99 24.24 -5.22
C GLY A 583 3.17 24.44 -6.51
N GLU A 584 2.60 25.64 -6.68
CA GLU A 584 1.71 25.95 -7.82
C GLU A 584 2.41 25.96 -9.18
N GLU A 585 3.72 26.23 -9.25
CA GLU A 585 4.43 26.27 -10.54
C GLU A 585 4.60 24.87 -11.14
N CYS A 586 4.54 23.81 -10.32
CA CYS A 586 4.56 22.41 -10.78
C CYS A 586 3.31 22.02 -11.58
N LEU A 587 2.23 22.80 -11.48
CA LEU A 587 0.99 22.53 -12.20
C LEU A 587 1.20 22.47 -13.71
N PHE A 588 2.13 23.25 -14.26
CA PHE A 588 2.50 23.21 -15.67
C PHE A 588 3.05 21.84 -16.08
N SER A 589 3.96 21.27 -15.27
CA SER A 589 4.49 19.91 -15.50
C SER A 589 3.39 18.86 -15.46
N VAL A 590 2.43 18.98 -14.53
CA VAL A 590 1.29 18.05 -14.44
C VAL A 590 0.41 18.13 -15.70
N GLU A 591 0.09 19.34 -16.18
CA GLU A 591 -0.67 19.52 -17.43
C GLU A 591 0.05 18.94 -18.63
N TRP A 592 1.38 19.12 -18.72
CA TRP A 592 2.19 18.55 -19.78
C TRP A 592 2.22 17.01 -19.73
N PHE A 593 2.43 16.40 -18.57
CA PHE A 593 2.39 14.93 -18.45
C PHE A 593 1.01 14.36 -18.81
N VAL A 594 -0.07 15.03 -18.43
CA VAL A 594 -1.44 14.59 -18.78
C VAL A 594 -1.71 14.76 -20.28
N SER A 595 -1.22 15.82 -20.92
CA SER A 595 -1.37 16.00 -22.37
C SER A 595 -0.61 14.95 -23.18
N VAL A 596 0.58 14.55 -22.72
CA VAL A 596 1.33 13.40 -23.26
C VAL A 596 0.55 12.10 -23.05
N GLY A 597 -0.03 11.90 -21.86
CA GLY A 597 -0.90 10.76 -21.55
C GLY A 597 -2.15 10.68 -22.43
N ALA A 598 -2.71 11.82 -22.85
CA ALA A 598 -3.87 11.92 -23.74
C ALA A 598 -3.53 11.72 -25.23
N GLY A 599 -2.26 11.56 -25.60
CA GLY A 599 -1.83 11.44 -27.00
C GLY A 599 -1.93 12.74 -27.81
N ARG A 600 -2.01 13.89 -27.14
CA ARG A 600 -2.09 15.23 -27.78
C ARG A 600 -0.73 15.81 -28.19
N SER A 601 0.36 15.09 -27.89
CA SER A 601 1.74 15.53 -28.11
C SER A 601 2.41 14.69 -29.20
N GLU A 602 3.15 15.35 -30.10
CA GLU A 602 3.90 14.72 -31.19
C GLU A 602 4.90 13.68 -30.63
N GLY A 603 4.72 12.40 -30.97
CA GLY A 603 5.67 11.32 -30.66
C GLY A 603 5.19 10.25 -29.66
N ALA A 604 4.03 10.42 -29.00
CA ALA A 604 3.42 9.37 -28.19
C ALA A 604 2.05 8.97 -28.75
N GLY A 605 1.96 7.77 -29.33
CA GLY A 605 0.66 7.17 -29.66
C GLY A 605 -0.20 6.97 -28.41
N ARG A 606 -1.53 7.06 -28.55
CA ARG A 606 -2.48 6.78 -27.46
C ARG A 606 -2.23 5.39 -26.87
N GLY A 607 -2.23 5.26 -25.54
CA GLY A 607 -1.93 3.98 -24.87
C GLY A 607 -0.48 3.49 -25.00
N SER A 608 0.45 4.31 -25.52
CA SER A 608 1.88 4.00 -25.51
C SER A 608 2.42 3.89 -24.08
N LYS A 609 3.51 3.13 -23.93
CA LYS A 609 4.26 2.98 -22.67
C LYS A 609 4.64 4.34 -22.06
N SER A 610 4.99 5.31 -22.90
CA SER A 610 5.32 6.68 -22.47
C SER A 610 4.10 7.42 -21.92
N GLY A 611 2.90 7.18 -22.47
CA GLY A 611 1.65 7.76 -21.99
C GLY A 611 1.24 7.21 -20.62
N VAL A 612 1.42 5.91 -20.39
CA VAL A 612 1.22 5.27 -19.08
C VAL A 612 2.20 5.89 -18.06
N ALA A 613 3.48 6.01 -18.42
CA ALA A 613 4.48 6.62 -17.54
C ALA A 613 4.20 8.09 -17.22
N ALA A 614 3.68 8.85 -18.19
CA ALA A 614 3.35 10.25 -18.02
C ALA A 614 2.19 10.42 -17.03
N LEU A 615 1.12 9.63 -17.18
CA LEU A 615 0.00 9.65 -16.23
C LEU A 615 0.43 9.27 -14.81
N TRP A 616 1.33 8.29 -14.66
CA TRP A 616 1.85 7.91 -13.34
C TRP A 616 2.66 9.05 -12.69
N CYS A 617 3.55 9.70 -13.44
CA CYS A 617 4.30 10.86 -12.95
C CYS A 617 3.37 12.01 -12.57
N ALA A 618 2.36 12.29 -13.40
CA ALA A 618 1.35 13.30 -13.13
C ALA A 618 0.60 13.04 -11.81
N CYS A 619 0.17 11.79 -11.56
CA CYS A 619 -0.51 11.41 -10.33
C CYS A 619 0.37 11.66 -9.10
N ARG A 620 1.62 11.17 -9.10
CA ARG A 620 2.52 11.28 -7.94
C ARG A 620 2.96 12.72 -7.65
N ILE A 621 3.16 13.55 -8.67
CA ILE A 621 3.43 14.98 -8.49
C ILE A 621 2.19 15.69 -7.94
N LEU A 622 1.00 15.39 -8.46
CA LEU A 622 -0.26 16.01 -8.04
C LEU A 622 -0.62 15.69 -6.58
N GLU A 623 -0.38 14.46 -6.12
CA GLU A 623 -0.48 14.06 -4.70
C GLU A 623 0.42 14.92 -3.81
N GLY A 624 1.64 15.21 -4.27
CA GLY A 624 2.59 16.08 -3.58
C GLY A 624 2.13 17.53 -3.46
N VAL A 625 1.56 18.09 -4.54
CA VAL A 625 1.05 19.47 -4.56
C VAL A 625 -0.20 19.62 -3.69
N SER A 626 -1.12 18.65 -3.76
CA SER A 626 -2.37 18.67 -2.98
C SER A 626 -2.16 18.35 -1.50
N GLY A 627 -1.09 17.61 -1.17
CA GLY A 627 -0.86 17.07 0.17
C GLY A 627 -1.81 15.92 0.52
N GLN A 628 -2.57 15.43 -0.45
CA GLN A 628 -3.49 14.30 -0.30
C GLN A 628 -2.88 13.10 -1.01
N VAL A 629 -2.63 12.04 -0.26
CA VAL A 629 -2.02 10.81 -0.75
C VAL A 629 -3.10 9.74 -0.89
N LEU A 630 -3.16 9.07 -2.04
CA LEU A 630 -3.99 7.88 -2.19
C LEU A 630 -3.47 6.76 -1.29
N VAL A 631 -4.37 6.04 -0.62
CA VAL A 631 -3.99 4.92 0.24
C VAL A 631 -3.50 3.76 -0.65
N ASP A 632 -2.20 3.46 -0.60
CA ASP A 632 -1.57 2.30 -1.24
C ASP A 632 -1.48 1.12 -0.25
N ILE A 633 -1.42 -0.13 -0.74
CA ILE A 633 -1.65 -1.38 0.07
C ILE A 633 -0.72 -1.49 1.27
N ASN A 634 0.44 -0.86 1.22
CA ASN A 634 1.47 -1.00 2.25
C ASN A 634 2.11 0.34 2.64
N MET A 635 1.37 1.45 2.56
CA MET A 635 1.81 2.68 3.21
C MET A 635 1.79 2.42 4.72
N GLU A 636 2.96 2.27 5.35
CA GLU A 636 3.06 2.01 6.78
C GLU A 636 2.26 3.07 7.54
N ALA A 637 1.52 2.67 8.57
CA ALA A 637 0.74 3.56 9.44
C ALA A 637 1.58 4.72 10.03
N ARG A 638 2.92 4.66 9.96
CA ARG A 638 3.86 5.72 10.30
C ARG A 638 3.82 6.92 9.36
N ASP A 639 3.65 6.71 8.05
CA ASP A 639 3.45 7.79 7.09
C ASP A 639 2.05 8.41 7.25
N TYR A 640 1.06 7.62 7.65
CA TYR A 640 -0.28 8.11 8.02
C TYR A 640 -0.30 8.87 9.35
N ALA A 641 0.55 8.52 10.33
CA ALA A 641 0.63 9.21 11.62
C ALA A 641 1.54 10.45 11.59
N GLY A 642 2.56 10.47 10.72
CA GLY A 642 3.43 11.63 10.50
C GLY A 642 2.84 12.69 9.56
N SER A 643 1.95 12.30 8.65
CA SER A 643 1.16 13.21 7.81
C SER A 643 -0.28 13.43 8.31
N GLY A 644 -0.73 12.62 9.27
CA GLY A 644 -2.10 12.61 9.82
C GLY A 644 -2.22 13.27 11.19
N GLN A 645 -1.55 14.40 11.41
CA GLN A 645 -2.33 15.46 12.01
C GLN A 645 -3.28 15.94 10.91
N ARG A 646 -4.58 15.92 11.23
CA ARG A 646 -5.61 16.80 10.65
C ARG A 646 -5.10 18.25 10.60
N ALA A 647 -4.16 18.56 9.72
CA ALA A 647 -3.87 19.90 9.23
C ALA A 647 -4.91 20.28 8.17
N ASP A 648 -6.14 19.79 8.38
CA ASP A 648 -7.34 19.87 7.54
C ASP A 648 -7.91 21.29 7.43
N VAL A 649 -7.20 22.32 7.85
CA VAL A 649 -7.80 23.66 8.00
C VAL A 649 -6.92 24.83 7.53
N LEU A 650 -5.62 24.67 7.23
CA LEU A 650 -4.73 25.86 7.11
C LEU A 650 -3.87 26.00 5.84
N ARG A 651 -3.92 25.08 4.85
CA ARG A 651 -3.48 25.43 3.48
C ARG A 651 -4.71 25.89 2.69
N GLY A 652 -4.85 27.20 2.51
CA GLY A 652 -5.89 27.76 1.65
C GLY A 652 -5.84 27.12 0.26
N LYS A 653 -6.94 26.50 -0.19
CA LYS A 653 -7.04 25.84 -1.49
C LYS A 653 -6.69 26.84 -2.59
N SER A 654 -5.65 26.59 -3.38
CA SER A 654 -5.32 27.50 -4.47
C SER A 654 -6.36 27.42 -5.58
N ARG A 655 -6.79 28.59 -6.06
CA ARG A 655 -7.79 28.70 -7.15
C ARG A 655 -7.28 28.07 -8.46
N ARG A 656 -5.95 28.06 -8.66
CA ARG A 656 -5.30 27.43 -9.83
C ARG A 656 -5.37 25.91 -9.76
N LEU A 657 -5.03 25.29 -8.62
CA LEU A 657 -5.14 23.85 -8.41
C LEU A 657 -6.56 23.34 -8.65
N THR A 658 -7.57 24.01 -8.10
CA THR A 658 -8.98 23.62 -8.28
C THR A 658 -9.47 23.79 -9.73
N LYS A 659 -8.97 24.79 -10.47
CA LYS A 659 -9.27 24.95 -11.90
C LYS A 659 -8.62 23.83 -12.73
N LEU A 660 -7.36 23.53 -12.45
CA LEU A 660 -6.63 22.47 -13.13
C LEU A 660 -7.27 21.11 -12.86
N ALA A 661 -7.60 20.77 -11.61
CA ALA A 661 -8.24 19.49 -11.30
C ALA A 661 -9.64 19.35 -11.94
N ARG A 662 -10.40 20.44 -12.14
CA ARG A 662 -11.60 20.44 -12.99
C ARG A 662 -11.29 20.13 -14.46
N ASN A 663 -10.25 20.74 -15.01
CA ASN A 663 -9.81 20.49 -16.39
C ASN A 663 -9.28 19.06 -16.58
N LEU A 664 -8.54 18.54 -15.60
CA LEU A 664 -8.05 17.17 -15.60
C LEU A 664 -9.19 16.16 -15.60
N ALA A 665 -10.19 16.35 -14.72
CA ALA A 665 -11.38 15.49 -14.70
C ALA A 665 -12.10 15.48 -16.06
N ARG A 666 -12.24 16.63 -16.73
CA ARG A 666 -12.80 16.70 -18.09
C ARG A 666 -11.91 16.02 -19.13
N SER A 667 -10.60 16.23 -19.07
CA SER A 667 -9.66 15.57 -19.99
C SER A 667 -9.66 14.06 -19.82
N VAL A 668 -9.86 13.53 -18.61
CA VAL A 668 -10.03 12.09 -18.34
C VAL A 668 -11.29 11.54 -18.99
N VAL A 669 -12.40 12.29 -18.94
CA VAL A 669 -13.64 11.93 -19.64
C VAL A 669 -13.43 11.95 -21.16
N GLU A 670 -12.85 13.00 -21.72
CA GLU A 670 -12.55 13.09 -23.16
C GLU A 670 -11.67 11.92 -23.62
N MET A 671 -10.61 11.60 -22.87
CA MET A 671 -9.77 10.42 -23.12
C MET A 671 -10.56 9.10 -23.07
N TRP A 672 -11.57 9.01 -22.20
CA TRP A 672 -12.42 7.83 -22.05
C TRP A 672 -13.35 7.64 -23.25
N GLU A 673 -13.96 8.73 -23.73
CA GLU A 673 -14.90 8.69 -24.86
C GLU A 673 -14.18 8.44 -26.19
N GLU A 674 -12.98 9.01 -26.38
CA GLU A 674 -12.16 8.78 -27.57
C GLU A 674 -11.62 7.34 -27.65
N GLY A 675 -11.29 6.71 -26.52
CA GLY A 675 -10.83 5.32 -26.49
C GLY A 675 -11.89 4.30 -26.93
N ALA A 676 -13.17 4.58 -26.67
CA ALA A 676 -14.29 3.76 -27.15
C ALA A 676 -14.50 3.87 -28.67
N GLN A 677 -13.93 4.90 -29.32
CA GLN A 677 -14.00 5.12 -30.76
C GLN A 677 -12.90 4.35 -31.51
N ASP A 678 -11.69 4.28 -30.93
CA ASP A 678 -10.50 3.64 -31.53
C ASP A 678 -10.53 2.09 -31.46
N ASP A 679 -11.17 1.50 -30.44
CA ASP A 679 -11.34 0.02 -30.33
C ASP A 679 -12.19 -0.59 -31.46
N LEU A 680 -12.82 0.26 -32.29
CA LEU A 680 -13.67 -0.13 -33.42
C LEU A 680 -13.00 0.01 -34.78
N GLU A 681 -11.86 0.69 -34.89
CA GLU A 681 -11.23 0.99 -36.19
C GLU A 681 -10.28 -0.09 -36.72
N ASP A 682 -10.09 -1.23 -36.03
CA ASP A 682 -9.41 -2.40 -36.60
C ASP A 682 -10.07 -3.74 -36.17
N PRO A 683 -10.40 -4.68 -37.08
CA PRO A 683 -9.68 -4.96 -38.34
C PRO A 683 -10.61 -5.20 -39.54
N ILE A 684 -11.39 -4.20 -39.98
CA ILE A 684 -12.13 -4.31 -41.26
C ILE A 684 -11.94 -3.08 -42.17
N THR A 685 -11.48 -1.94 -41.65
CA THR A 685 -11.39 -0.68 -42.43
C THR A 685 -9.98 -0.22 -42.78
N THR A 686 -8.91 -0.92 -42.40
CA THR A 686 -7.54 -0.62 -42.86
C THR A 686 -7.13 -1.31 -44.17
N ASN A 687 -8.10 -1.84 -44.94
CA ASN A 687 -7.83 -2.47 -46.25
C ASN A 687 -8.68 -1.96 -47.42
N TYR A 688 -9.48 -0.91 -47.25
CA TYR A 688 -10.30 -0.37 -48.36
C TYR A 688 -10.13 1.14 -48.65
N ASP A 689 -9.47 1.92 -47.78
CA ASP A 689 -9.25 3.36 -48.02
C ASP A 689 -7.86 3.73 -48.57
N SER A 690 -7.05 2.74 -48.98
CA SER A 690 -5.75 2.97 -49.63
C SER A 690 -5.78 2.89 -51.17
N GLN A 691 -6.96 2.85 -51.80
CA GLN A 691 -7.09 2.67 -53.27
C GLN A 691 -7.87 3.75 -54.03
N GLN A 692 -8.33 4.85 -53.42
CA GLN A 692 -9.11 5.87 -54.18
C GLN A 692 -8.62 7.32 -54.08
N ALA A 693 -7.45 7.60 -53.49
CA ALA A 693 -6.89 8.95 -53.42
C ALA A 693 -5.63 9.19 -54.28
N ALA A 694 -5.43 8.44 -55.37
CA ALA A 694 -4.31 8.68 -56.30
C ALA A 694 -4.62 8.36 -57.77
N THR A 695 -5.81 8.72 -58.26
CA THR A 695 -6.06 8.77 -59.71
C THR A 695 -6.69 10.09 -60.12
N THR A 696 -6.14 11.22 -59.69
CA THR A 696 -6.28 12.45 -60.46
C THR A 696 -5.07 13.37 -60.24
N GLN A 697 -4.32 13.55 -61.33
CA GLN A 697 -3.40 14.66 -61.60
C GLN A 697 -2.01 14.63 -60.96
N GLU A 698 -1.15 13.77 -61.50
CA GLU A 698 0.11 14.30 -62.03
C GLU A 698 -0.16 15.06 -63.34
N LEU A 699 -0.17 16.39 -63.22
CA LEU A 699 0.64 17.23 -64.08
C LEU A 699 1.46 18.14 -63.14
N SER A 700 2.78 17.94 -63.19
CA SER A 700 3.89 18.81 -62.74
C SER A 700 4.61 18.51 -61.41
N ILE A 701 5.73 17.79 -61.56
CA ILE A 701 7.07 17.97 -60.94
C ILE A 701 7.18 17.93 -59.40
N ALA A 702 7.67 16.79 -58.86
CA ALA A 702 8.95 16.63 -58.12
C ALA A 702 8.94 15.37 -57.24
N ASP A 703 9.64 14.30 -57.66
CA ASP A 703 9.88 13.10 -56.84
C ASP A 703 11.19 12.40 -57.26
N GLU A 704 11.96 11.87 -56.29
CA GLU A 704 12.73 10.61 -56.31
C GLU A 704 13.78 10.56 -55.17
N ASN A 705 13.49 9.78 -54.11
CA ASN A 705 14.30 8.63 -53.66
C ASN A 705 13.89 8.14 -52.25
N THR A 706 13.12 7.03 -52.20
CA THR A 706 13.05 6.13 -51.03
C THR A 706 13.27 4.70 -51.49
N SER A 707 14.18 4.02 -50.80
CA SER A 707 14.73 2.70 -51.11
C SER A 707 13.86 1.58 -50.51
N PHE A 708 13.69 0.49 -51.27
CA PHE A 708 13.02 -0.75 -50.85
C PHE A 708 14.01 -1.73 -50.20
N GLU A 709 13.56 -2.52 -49.22
CA GLU A 709 14.18 -3.79 -48.83
C GLU A 709 13.25 -4.97 -49.12
N TYR A 710 13.81 -6.00 -49.76
CA TYR A 710 13.13 -7.18 -50.29
C TYR A 710 13.21 -8.34 -49.29
N ARG A 711 12.10 -9.02 -48.98
CA ARG A 711 12.11 -10.37 -48.38
C ARG A 711 11.10 -11.29 -49.04
N GLN A 712 11.64 -12.33 -49.66
CA GLN A 712 10.96 -13.40 -50.39
C GLN A 712 10.49 -14.51 -49.43
N GLY A 713 9.28 -15.03 -49.65
CA GLY A 713 8.84 -16.29 -49.03
C GLY A 713 7.32 -16.49 -49.01
N LEU A 714 6.79 -17.18 -50.02
CA LEU A 714 5.39 -17.63 -50.07
C LEU A 714 5.08 -18.65 -48.96
N ARG A 715 3.99 -18.47 -48.22
CA ARG A 715 3.35 -19.54 -47.43
C ARG A 715 1.96 -19.86 -48.03
N PRO A 716 1.69 -21.12 -48.40
CA PRO A 716 0.40 -21.50 -48.97
C PRO A 716 -0.65 -21.67 -47.87
N VAL A 717 -1.87 -21.20 -48.15
CA VAL A 717 -3.06 -21.48 -47.35
C VAL A 717 -3.45 -22.94 -47.55
N ARG A 718 -3.56 -23.72 -46.45
CA ARG A 718 -4.25 -25.01 -46.46
C ARG A 718 -5.52 -24.94 -45.62
N LEU A 719 -6.64 -25.08 -46.32
CA LEU A 719 -7.92 -25.54 -45.80
C LEU A 719 -7.80 -27.03 -45.41
N THR A 720 -8.14 -27.42 -44.18
CA THR A 720 -8.87 -28.67 -43.84
C THR A 720 -9.12 -28.83 -42.34
N ILE A 721 -10.32 -29.31 -42.04
CA ILE A 721 -10.90 -29.69 -40.75
C ILE A 721 -10.28 -30.99 -40.22
N SER A 722 -10.00 -31.06 -38.89
CA SER A 722 -10.22 -32.19 -37.94
C SER A 722 -9.10 -32.42 -36.89
N GLN A 723 -9.52 -32.41 -35.62
CA GLN A 723 -9.13 -33.24 -34.45
C GLN A 723 -7.69 -33.21 -33.85
N HIS A 724 -7.64 -33.02 -32.52
CA HIS A 724 -6.56 -32.92 -31.49
C HIS A 724 -5.29 -33.81 -31.64
N PRO A 725 -4.15 -33.60 -30.92
CA PRO A 725 -3.94 -32.85 -29.65
C PRO A 725 -2.69 -31.92 -29.55
N SER A 726 -2.64 -31.19 -28.43
CA SER A 726 -1.66 -30.24 -27.91
C SER A 726 -0.14 -30.41 -28.22
N VAL A 727 0.47 -29.32 -28.73
CA VAL A 727 1.86 -28.89 -28.45
C VAL A 727 1.89 -27.34 -28.41
N PRO A 728 2.46 -26.68 -27.38
CA PRO A 728 2.45 -25.22 -27.29
C PRO A 728 3.62 -24.61 -28.09
N SER A 729 3.32 -24.07 -29.27
CA SER A 729 4.27 -23.26 -30.04
C SER A 729 4.24 -21.81 -29.57
N ALA A 730 5.09 -21.49 -28.60
CA ALA A 730 5.42 -20.13 -28.20
C ALA A 730 6.34 -19.48 -29.26
N SER A 731 5.81 -18.55 -30.08
CA SER A 731 6.63 -17.48 -30.72
C SER A 731 5.85 -16.50 -31.61
N SER A 732 4.53 -16.61 -31.76
CA SER A 732 3.73 -15.63 -32.56
C SER A 732 2.60 -14.93 -31.80
N GLN A 733 2.43 -15.17 -30.49
CA GLN A 733 1.38 -14.50 -29.66
C GLN A 733 1.88 -13.29 -28.84
N ASN A 734 3.18 -12.98 -28.82
CA ASN A 734 3.74 -11.99 -27.88
C ASN A 734 3.67 -10.52 -28.33
N GLN A 735 3.17 -10.19 -29.53
CA GLN A 735 3.08 -8.79 -29.97
C GLN A 735 1.69 -8.16 -29.74
N SER A 736 0.60 -8.93 -29.73
CA SER A 736 -0.75 -8.40 -29.46
C SER A 736 -1.08 -8.30 -27.96
N GLY A 737 -0.48 -9.13 -27.10
CA GLY A 737 -0.70 -9.08 -25.65
C GLY A 737 -0.10 -7.85 -24.95
N GLY A 738 0.94 -7.24 -25.53
CA GLY A 738 1.58 -6.04 -24.97
C GLY A 738 0.70 -4.79 -25.05
N SER A 739 -0.06 -4.62 -26.14
CA SER A 739 -0.93 -3.45 -26.34
C SER A 739 -2.12 -3.45 -25.36
N SER A 740 -2.79 -4.60 -25.21
CA SER A 740 -3.93 -4.76 -24.30
C SER A 740 -3.55 -4.55 -22.83
N ALA A 741 -2.37 -5.01 -22.41
CA ALA A 741 -1.86 -4.77 -21.06
C ALA A 741 -1.56 -3.29 -20.79
N GLN A 742 -0.97 -2.58 -21.76
CA GLN A 742 -0.70 -1.14 -21.63
C GLN A 742 -2.00 -0.33 -21.64
N HIS A 743 -3.01 -0.73 -22.43
CA HIS A 743 -4.33 -0.11 -22.40
C HIS A 743 -5.00 -0.24 -21.03
N THR A 744 -4.96 -1.45 -20.44
CA THR A 744 -5.49 -1.72 -19.08
C THR A 744 -4.79 -0.85 -18.01
N LEU A 745 -3.46 -0.70 -18.12
CA LEU A 745 -2.67 0.17 -17.23
C LEU A 745 -3.01 1.65 -17.41
N HIS A 746 -3.17 2.09 -18.66
CA HIS A 746 -3.55 3.45 -18.99
C HIS A 746 -4.92 3.81 -18.40
N GLN A 747 -5.92 2.92 -18.55
CA GLN A 747 -7.24 3.08 -17.94
C GLN A 747 -7.18 3.13 -16.41
N SER A 748 -6.36 2.29 -15.77
CA SER A 748 -6.18 2.33 -14.31
C SER A 748 -5.61 3.66 -13.82
N LEU A 749 -4.63 4.24 -14.52
CA LEU A 749 -4.04 5.52 -14.14
C LEU A 749 -4.99 6.70 -14.39
N ARG A 750 -5.83 6.65 -15.43
CA ARG A 750 -6.91 7.63 -15.64
C ARG A 750 -7.87 7.65 -14.45
N LEU A 751 -8.23 6.47 -13.94
CA LEU A 751 -9.07 6.34 -12.74
C LEU A 751 -8.38 6.90 -11.49
N GLN A 752 -7.09 6.61 -11.27
CA GLN A 752 -6.34 7.21 -10.15
C GLN A 752 -6.28 8.75 -10.24
N LEU A 753 -6.06 9.30 -11.44
CA LEU A 753 -6.06 10.75 -11.66
C LEU A 753 -7.43 11.37 -11.34
N LEU A 754 -8.51 10.66 -11.66
CA LEU A 754 -9.88 11.06 -11.33
C LEU A 754 -10.12 11.05 -9.82
N SER A 755 -9.62 10.02 -9.11
CA SER A 755 -9.69 9.93 -7.65
C SER A 755 -8.97 11.10 -6.98
N ILE A 756 -7.74 11.42 -7.40
CA ILE A 756 -6.98 12.58 -6.89
C ILE A 756 -7.72 13.88 -7.18
N SER A 757 -8.29 14.03 -8.37
CA SER A 757 -9.10 15.20 -8.74
C SER A 757 -10.33 15.34 -7.84
N SER A 758 -10.99 14.23 -7.48
CA SER A 758 -12.12 14.23 -6.55
C SER A 758 -11.72 14.64 -5.13
N LEU A 759 -10.55 14.20 -4.65
CA LEU A 759 -10.02 14.56 -3.34
C LEU A 759 -9.69 16.06 -3.24
N ILE A 760 -9.20 16.66 -4.34
CA ILE A 760 -8.90 18.10 -4.43
C ILE A 760 -10.20 18.92 -4.47
N LEU A 761 -11.18 18.50 -5.29
CA LEU A 761 -12.43 19.25 -5.51
C LEU A 761 -13.46 19.06 -4.39
N GLN A 762 -13.46 17.91 -3.72
CA GLN A 762 -14.43 17.52 -2.69
C GLN A 762 -15.89 17.78 -3.16
N SER A 763 -16.65 18.64 -2.47
CA SER A 763 -18.02 18.99 -2.84
C SER A 763 -18.16 19.67 -4.21
N SER A 764 -17.11 20.30 -4.75
CA SER A 764 -17.16 20.91 -6.08
C SER A 764 -17.05 19.89 -7.24
N PHE A 765 -16.92 18.60 -6.92
CA PHE A 765 -16.85 17.51 -7.90
C PHE A 765 -18.22 17.04 -8.39
N THR A 766 -19.31 17.27 -7.64
CA THR A 766 -20.67 16.82 -7.99
C THR A 766 -21.12 17.10 -9.43
N PRO A 767 -20.94 18.30 -10.03
CA PRO A 767 -21.36 18.52 -11.42
C PRO A 767 -20.56 17.71 -12.46
N LEU A 768 -19.37 17.22 -12.11
CA LEU A 768 -18.58 16.34 -12.96
C LEU A 768 -19.04 14.88 -12.89
N LEU A 769 -19.86 14.50 -11.89
CA LEU A 769 -20.43 13.14 -11.80
C LEU A 769 -21.27 12.78 -13.02
N LEU A 770 -21.93 13.77 -13.65
CA LEU A 770 -22.70 13.58 -14.88
C LEU A 770 -21.91 12.84 -15.97
N HIS A 771 -20.61 13.12 -16.09
CA HIS A 771 -19.76 12.55 -17.12
C HIS A 771 -18.81 11.47 -16.61
N THR A 772 -18.48 11.48 -15.32
CA THR A 772 -17.43 10.61 -14.74
C THR A 772 -18.00 9.32 -14.16
N LEU A 773 -19.30 9.27 -13.84
CA LEU A 773 -19.92 8.14 -13.18
C LEU A 773 -20.00 6.90 -14.09
N TYR A 774 -20.43 7.07 -15.34
CA TYR A 774 -20.51 5.96 -16.30
C TYR A 774 -19.14 5.29 -16.56
N PRO A 775 -18.05 6.04 -16.83
CA PRO A 775 -16.70 5.46 -16.92
C PRO A 775 -16.28 4.64 -15.69
N ILE A 776 -16.58 5.10 -14.47
CA ILE A 776 -16.25 4.35 -13.24
C ILE A 776 -17.07 3.05 -13.15
N LEU A 777 -18.33 3.08 -13.56
CA LEU A 777 -19.20 1.91 -13.48
C LEU A 777 -18.90 0.87 -14.58
N SER A 778 -18.62 1.32 -15.81
CA SER A 778 -18.26 0.42 -16.91
C SER A 778 -16.95 -0.31 -16.66
N THR A 779 -16.00 0.36 -16.00
CA THR A 779 -14.71 -0.24 -15.60
C THR A 779 -14.81 -1.27 -14.50
N LEU A 780 -15.79 -1.12 -13.59
CA LEU A 780 -16.07 -2.08 -12.54
C LEU A 780 -16.44 -3.46 -13.12
N LEU A 781 -17.10 -3.47 -14.28
CA LEU A 781 -17.54 -4.68 -15.00
C LEU A 781 -16.47 -5.28 -15.93
N SER A 782 -15.30 -4.67 -16.03
CA SER A 782 -14.24 -5.16 -16.91
C SER A 782 -13.73 -6.56 -16.48
N SER A 783 -13.31 -7.36 -17.46
CA SER A 783 -12.82 -8.73 -17.21
C SER A 783 -11.52 -8.78 -16.39
N SER A 784 -10.79 -7.67 -16.30
CA SER A 784 -9.50 -7.61 -15.61
C SER A 784 -9.67 -7.27 -14.11
N PRO A 785 -9.14 -8.09 -13.18
CA PRO A 785 -9.35 -7.90 -11.75
C PRO A 785 -8.66 -6.63 -11.22
N HIS A 786 -7.51 -6.28 -11.79
CA HIS A 786 -6.78 -5.05 -11.46
C HIS A 786 -7.62 -3.81 -11.70
N LEU A 787 -8.28 -3.73 -12.86
CA LEU A 787 -9.05 -2.57 -13.25
C LEU A 787 -10.35 -2.48 -12.45
N SER A 788 -11.04 -3.61 -12.24
CA SER A 788 -12.22 -3.68 -11.38
C SER A 788 -11.93 -3.25 -9.94
N LEU A 789 -10.81 -3.68 -9.36
CA LEU A 789 -10.37 -3.23 -8.03
C LEU A 789 -10.05 -1.73 -8.01
N THR A 790 -9.30 -1.22 -8.99
CA THR A 790 -9.01 0.22 -9.09
C THR A 790 -10.31 1.04 -9.21
N ALA A 791 -11.27 0.60 -10.03
CA ALA A 791 -12.57 1.25 -10.19
C ALA A 791 -13.41 1.25 -8.91
N TYR A 792 -13.33 0.18 -8.12
CA TYR A 792 -13.99 0.12 -6.82
C TYR A 792 -13.34 1.11 -5.81
N SER A 793 -12.01 1.12 -5.72
CA SER A 793 -11.28 2.07 -4.87
C SER A 793 -11.55 3.51 -5.30
N THR A 794 -11.65 3.81 -6.61
CA THR A 794 -12.02 5.15 -7.07
C THR A 794 -13.45 5.51 -6.66
N LEU A 795 -14.43 4.62 -6.85
CA LEU A 795 -15.81 4.89 -6.46
C LEU A 795 -15.93 5.20 -4.96
N LEU A 796 -15.22 4.46 -4.10
CA LEU A 796 -15.23 4.71 -2.66
C LEU A 796 -14.53 6.03 -2.30
N THR A 797 -13.38 6.34 -2.92
CA THR A 797 -12.70 7.63 -2.68
C THR A 797 -13.56 8.81 -3.13
N VAL A 798 -14.26 8.71 -4.27
CA VAL A 798 -15.19 9.73 -4.76
C VAL A 798 -16.38 9.87 -3.81
N ALA A 799 -16.95 8.76 -3.31
CA ALA A 799 -18.01 8.81 -2.30
C ALA A 799 -17.54 9.53 -1.02
N SER A 800 -16.35 9.20 -0.52
CA SER A 800 -15.77 9.84 0.65
C SER A 800 -15.49 11.34 0.44
N SER A 801 -15.00 11.74 -0.74
CA SER A 801 -14.64 13.13 -1.05
C SER A 801 -15.86 14.03 -1.26
N THR A 802 -16.96 13.46 -1.76
CA THR A 802 -18.26 14.14 -1.96
C THR A 802 -19.17 14.09 -0.72
N SER A 803 -18.67 13.56 0.41
CA SER A 803 -19.39 13.46 1.69
C SER A 803 -20.57 12.47 1.70
N HIS A 804 -20.53 11.44 0.85
CA HIS A 804 -21.47 10.32 0.90
C HIS A 804 -20.89 9.17 1.76
N ALA A 805 -21.71 8.61 2.66
CA ALA A 805 -21.28 7.55 3.57
C ALA A 805 -21.00 6.21 2.86
N THR A 806 -21.71 5.93 1.76
CA THR A 806 -21.58 4.70 0.98
C THR A 806 -21.65 5.00 -0.52
N PRO A 807 -21.01 4.18 -1.38
CA PRO A 807 -21.17 4.25 -2.83
C PRO A 807 -22.63 4.16 -3.29
N SER A 808 -23.45 3.32 -2.64
CA SER A 808 -24.89 3.22 -2.93
C SER A 808 -25.63 4.54 -2.70
N ASN A 809 -25.29 5.29 -1.64
CA ASN A 809 -25.89 6.60 -1.38
C ASN A 809 -25.47 7.64 -2.43
N LEU A 810 -24.22 7.60 -2.93
CA LEU A 810 -23.77 8.46 -4.02
C LEU A 810 -24.53 8.18 -5.31
N LEU A 811 -24.71 6.89 -5.64
CA LEU A 811 -25.46 6.47 -6.82
C LEU A 811 -26.93 6.84 -6.71
N MET A 812 -27.53 6.69 -5.53
CA MET A 812 -28.92 7.06 -5.27
C MET A 812 -29.19 8.55 -5.49
N SER A 813 -28.32 9.42 -4.99
CA SER A 813 -28.52 10.88 -5.13
C SER A 813 -28.30 11.38 -6.55
N ASN A 814 -27.56 10.63 -7.38
CA ASN A 814 -27.17 11.00 -8.74
C ASN A 814 -27.65 9.96 -9.77
N PHE A 815 -28.74 9.26 -9.47
CA PHE A 815 -29.24 8.15 -10.29
C PHE A 815 -29.52 8.59 -11.73
N ASP A 816 -30.11 9.76 -11.89
CA ASP A 816 -30.47 10.34 -13.19
C ASP A 816 -29.23 10.59 -14.07
N TYR A 817 -28.06 10.84 -13.46
CA TYR A 817 -26.80 11.00 -14.19
C TYR A 817 -26.25 9.67 -14.72
N ALA A 818 -26.40 8.59 -13.94
CA ALA A 818 -26.05 7.25 -14.41
C ALA A 818 -26.97 6.83 -15.56
N LEU A 819 -28.29 7.03 -15.41
CA LEU A 819 -29.29 6.73 -16.42
C LEU A 819 -29.04 7.52 -17.70
N ASP A 820 -28.84 8.83 -17.65
CA ASP A 820 -28.53 9.66 -18.82
C ASP A 820 -27.22 9.24 -19.52
N GLY A 821 -26.21 8.81 -18.78
CA GLY A 821 -24.97 8.26 -19.33
C GLY A 821 -25.19 6.93 -20.07
N ILE A 822 -25.97 6.03 -19.47
CA ILE A 822 -26.33 4.71 -19.99
C ILE A 822 -27.23 4.86 -21.23
N SER A 823 -28.28 5.68 -21.14
CA SER A 823 -29.26 5.96 -22.19
C SER A 823 -28.60 6.44 -23.48
N ARG A 824 -27.65 7.38 -23.38
CA ARG A 824 -26.88 7.88 -24.53
C ARG A 824 -26.07 6.79 -25.22
N ARG A 825 -25.49 5.86 -24.46
CA ARG A 825 -24.69 4.75 -25.01
C ARG A 825 -25.57 3.63 -25.58
N LEU A 826 -26.72 3.35 -24.98
CA LEU A 826 -27.73 2.44 -25.53
C LEU A 826 -28.40 2.98 -26.80
N SER A 827 -28.57 4.29 -26.91
CA SER A 827 -29.18 4.97 -28.07
C SER A 827 -28.25 5.12 -29.28
N ASN A 828 -26.94 4.87 -29.11
CA ASN A 828 -25.95 5.17 -30.14
C ASN A 828 -26.02 4.18 -31.32
N ARG A 829 -26.84 4.55 -32.31
CA ARG A 829 -27.15 3.77 -33.52
C ARG A 829 -25.96 3.43 -34.44
N ARG A 830 -24.80 4.09 -34.26
CA ARG A 830 -23.60 3.88 -35.11
C ARG A 830 -22.64 2.80 -34.61
N LEU A 831 -22.73 2.40 -33.34
CA LEU A 831 -21.66 1.63 -32.65
C LEU A 831 -22.02 0.17 -32.31
N GLY A 832 -23.22 -0.30 -32.65
CA GLY A 832 -23.80 -1.46 -31.96
C GLY A 832 -24.20 -1.08 -30.55
N VAL A 833 -25.23 -1.72 -29.99
CA VAL A 833 -25.59 -1.46 -28.60
C VAL A 833 -24.47 -2.01 -27.72
N ASP A 834 -23.84 -1.14 -26.94
CA ASP A 834 -22.85 -1.53 -25.94
C ASP A 834 -23.52 -2.50 -24.96
N VAL A 835 -23.23 -3.80 -25.10
CA VAL A 835 -23.69 -4.84 -24.17
C VAL A 835 -23.25 -4.51 -22.74
N ASP A 836 -22.14 -3.80 -22.60
CA ASP A 836 -21.63 -3.34 -21.32
C ASP A 836 -22.48 -2.23 -20.70
N ALA A 837 -23.14 -1.37 -21.50
CA ALA A 837 -24.07 -0.37 -20.97
C ALA A 837 -25.31 -1.02 -20.32
N ALA A 838 -25.84 -2.09 -20.92
CA ALA A 838 -26.94 -2.87 -20.34
C ALA A 838 -26.51 -3.58 -19.04
N LYS A 839 -25.30 -4.11 -18.97
CA LYS A 839 -24.76 -4.70 -17.73
C LYS A 839 -24.51 -3.64 -16.65
N VAL A 840 -24.04 -2.43 -17.02
CA VAL A 840 -23.91 -1.30 -16.09
C VAL A 840 -25.27 -0.96 -15.50
N LEU A 841 -26.33 -0.96 -16.32
CA LEU A 841 -27.67 -0.72 -15.82
C LEU A 841 -28.11 -1.75 -14.78
N GLY A 842 -27.89 -3.04 -15.05
CA GLY A 842 -28.14 -4.11 -14.08
C GLY A 842 -27.34 -3.94 -12.79
N LEU A 843 -26.07 -3.55 -12.89
CA LEU A 843 -25.21 -3.25 -11.74
C LEU A 843 -25.75 -2.08 -10.90
N VAL A 844 -26.19 -1.00 -11.53
CA VAL A 844 -26.77 0.16 -10.82
C VAL A 844 -28.05 -0.25 -10.10
N VAL A 845 -28.94 -1.01 -10.75
CA VAL A 845 -30.17 -1.52 -10.13
C VAL A 845 -29.84 -2.39 -8.92
N HIS A 846 -28.86 -3.28 -9.03
CA HIS A 846 -28.44 -4.14 -7.94
C HIS A 846 -27.82 -3.37 -6.76
N LEU A 847 -26.94 -2.39 -7.02
CA LEU A 847 -26.23 -1.62 -5.98
C LEU A 847 -27.09 -0.58 -5.25
N VAL A 848 -28.06 -0.02 -5.96
CA VAL A 848 -28.94 1.04 -5.45
C VAL A 848 -30.19 0.42 -4.80
N GLY A 849 -30.63 -0.75 -5.29
CA GLY A 849 -31.62 -1.61 -4.67
C GLY A 849 -32.97 -0.93 -4.41
N ARG A 850 -33.50 -1.16 -3.19
CA ARG A 850 -34.85 -0.81 -2.71
C ARG A 850 -35.28 0.63 -3.02
N ASP A 851 -34.44 1.64 -2.79
CA ASP A 851 -34.93 3.02 -2.89
C ASP A 851 -35.08 3.56 -4.33
N VAL A 852 -34.63 2.83 -5.38
CA VAL A 852 -34.97 3.17 -6.79
C VAL A 852 -36.46 2.90 -7.06
N ILE A 853 -36.96 1.79 -6.53
CA ILE A 853 -38.34 1.32 -6.73
C ILE A 853 -39.30 2.17 -5.89
N VAL A 854 -38.96 2.42 -4.61
CA VAL A 854 -39.80 3.23 -3.69
C VAL A 854 -39.99 4.67 -4.17
N LYS A 855 -39.01 5.25 -4.87
CA LYS A 855 -39.07 6.64 -5.38
C LYS A 855 -39.69 6.77 -6.77
N GLY A 856 -40.22 5.69 -7.35
CA GLY A 856 -40.89 5.71 -8.66
C GLY A 856 -39.97 5.89 -9.87
N ARG A 857 -38.64 5.84 -9.69
CA ARG A 857 -37.64 6.04 -10.76
C ARG A 857 -37.40 4.78 -11.61
N ALA A 858 -37.89 3.64 -11.14
CA ALA A 858 -37.80 2.36 -11.86
C ALA A 858 -38.76 2.26 -13.05
N GLY A 859 -39.82 3.09 -13.12
CA GLY A 859 -40.75 3.11 -14.25
C GLY A 859 -40.08 3.54 -15.56
N ASP A 860 -39.44 4.70 -15.54
CA ASP A 860 -38.73 5.27 -16.70
C ASP A 860 -37.62 4.32 -17.22
N LEU A 861 -36.95 3.62 -16.30
CA LEU A 861 -35.96 2.58 -16.64
C LEU A 861 -36.59 1.40 -17.40
N VAL A 862 -37.71 0.89 -16.91
CA VAL A 862 -38.38 -0.27 -17.50
C VAL A 862 -38.95 0.10 -18.87
N GLU A 863 -39.51 1.30 -19.00
CA GLU A 863 -39.95 1.85 -20.29
C GLU A 863 -38.78 1.96 -21.27
N GLU A 864 -37.65 2.55 -20.85
CA GLU A 864 -36.46 2.65 -21.68
C GLU A 864 -35.92 1.26 -22.08
N VAL A 865 -35.82 0.32 -21.15
CA VAL A 865 -35.37 -1.05 -21.45
C VAL A 865 -36.26 -1.72 -22.49
N PHE A 866 -37.58 -1.58 -22.37
CA PHE A 866 -38.49 -2.14 -23.36
C PHE A 866 -38.44 -1.42 -24.71
N ASP A 867 -38.33 -0.09 -24.73
CA ASP A 867 -38.16 0.65 -25.98
C ASP A 867 -36.89 0.20 -26.72
N ARG A 868 -35.82 -0.13 -25.99
CA ARG A 868 -34.59 -0.72 -26.56
C ARG A 868 -34.75 -2.17 -26.96
N LEU A 869 -35.49 -2.98 -26.21
CA LEU A 869 -35.81 -4.34 -26.62
C LEU A 869 -36.61 -4.35 -27.92
N ASP A 870 -37.55 -3.42 -28.08
CA ASP A 870 -38.37 -3.27 -29.28
C ASP A 870 -37.51 -2.79 -30.48
N GLU A 871 -36.58 -1.85 -30.27
CA GLU A 871 -35.66 -1.36 -31.31
C GLU A 871 -34.57 -2.40 -31.72
N PHE A 872 -34.07 -3.20 -30.76
CA PHE A 872 -32.90 -4.07 -30.95
C PHE A 872 -33.17 -5.58 -30.79
N HIS A 873 -34.41 -6.04 -30.98
CA HIS A 873 -34.80 -7.46 -30.90
C HIS A 873 -33.97 -8.42 -31.78
N GLY A 874 -33.29 -7.92 -32.81
CA GLY A 874 -32.40 -8.70 -33.68
C GLY A 874 -30.98 -8.97 -33.12
N TYR A 875 -30.57 -8.34 -32.02
CA TYR A 875 -29.23 -8.48 -31.45
C TYR A 875 -29.24 -9.35 -30.18
N GLU A 876 -28.78 -10.59 -30.31
CA GLU A 876 -28.87 -11.63 -29.28
C GLU A 876 -28.25 -11.21 -27.93
N GLY A 877 -27.01 -10.72 -27.93
CA GLY A 877 -26.29 -10.37 -26.71
C GLY A 877 -26.87 -9.15 -25.97
N VAL A 878 -27.58 -8.28 -26.69
CA VAL A 878 -28.18 -7.06 -26.15
C VAL A 878 -29.51 -7.40 -25.49
N VAL A 879 -30.37 -8.14 -26.19
CA VAL A 879 -31.64 -8.62 -25.64
C VAL A 879 -31.39 -9.51 -24.42
N GLU A 880 -30.35 -10.34 -24.46
CA GLU A 880 -29.94 -11.15 -23.32
C GLU A 880 -29.60 -10.28 -22.09
N ALA A 881 -28.78 -9.25 -22.28
CA ALA A 881 -28.39 -8.34 -21.21
C ALA A 881 -29.57 -7.50 -20.68
N LEU A 882 -30.44 -7.01 -21.56
CA LEU A 882 -31.62 -6.22 -21.18
C LEU A 882 -32.67 -7.06 -20.40
N VAL A 883 -32.90 -8.31 -20.81
CA VAL A 883 -33.76 -9.23 -20.05
C VAL A 883 -33.14 -9.59 -18.70
N GLU A 884 -31.80 -9.66 -18.60
CA GLU A 884 -31.10 -9.81 -17.32
C GLU A 884 -31.37 -8.64 -16.38
N VAL A 885 -31.34 -7.40 -16.90
CA VAL A 885 -31.72 -6.21 -16.11
C VAL A 885 -33.15 -6.31 -15.60
N LEU A 886 -34.12 -6.68 -16.44
CA LEU A 886 -35.52 -6.87 -16.01
C LEU A 886 -35.65 -7.96 -14.94
N GLY A 887 -34.88 -9.05 -15.06
CA GLY A 887 -34.82 -10.10 -14.05
C GLY A 887 -34.27 -9.60 -12.72
N GLU A 888 -33.21 -8.79 -12.73
CA GLU A 888 -32.66 -8.18 -11.51
C GLU A 888 -33.65 -7.20 -10.86
N VAL A 889 -34.39 -6.40 -11.64
CA VAL A 889 -35.46 -5.55 -11.10
C VAL A 889 -36.51 -6.38 -10.36
N VAL A 890 -36.97 -7.49 -10.95
CA VAL A 890 -37.98 -8.37 -10.32
C VAL A 890 -37.44 -9.04 -9.06
N LYS A 891 -36.17 -9.47 -9.03
CA LYS A 891 -35.55 -10.07 -7.83
C LYS A 891 -35.43 -9.07 -6.67
N VAL A 892 -35.09 -7.81 -6.97
CA VAL A 892 -35.04 -6.75 -5.93
C VAL A 892 -36.44 -6.54 -5.34
N ILE A 893 -37.50 -6.65 -6.15
CA ILE A 893 -38.89 -6.56 -5.68
C ILE A 893 -39.30 -7.82 -4.87
N GLU A 894 -38.90 -9.02 -5.30
CA GLU A 894 -39.17 -10.27 -4.58
C GLU A 894 -38.58 -10.26 -3.15
N GLY A 895 -37.39 -9.67 -2.99
CA GLY A 895 -36.77 -9.47 -1.67
C GLY A 895 -37.52 -8.52 -0.73
N GLU A 896 -38.43 -7.67 -1.23
CA GLU A 896 -39.26 -6.76 -0.40
C GLU A 896 -40.48 -7.47 0.21
N GLU A 897 -41.08 -8.45 -0.48
CA GLU A 897 -42.34 -9.10 -0.03
C GLU A 897 -42.11 -10.34 0.85
N GLN A 898 -40.89 -10.90 0.89
CA GLN A 898 -40.55 -11.99 1.82
C GLN A 898 -40.47 -11.54 3.29
N ASP A 899 -40.34 -10.23 3.56
CA ASP A 899 -40.35 -9.64 4.92
C ASP A 899 -41.79 -9.36 5.44
N THR A 900 -42.82 -9.57 4.62
CA THR A 900 -44.22 -9.60 5.09
C THR A 900 -44.57 -11.00 5.62
N PRO A 901 -45.20 -11.13 6.81
CA PRO A 901 -45.54 -12.42 7.37
C PRO A 901 -46.40 -13.19 6.38
N GLN A 902 -46.01 -14.45 6.15
CA GLN A 902 -46.65 -15.48 5.34
C GLN A 902 -48.10 -15.13 4.99
N ARG A 903 -48.29 -14.78 3.72
CA ARG A 903 -49.57 -14.78 2.99
C ARG A 903 -50.47 -15.83 3.61
N GLU A 904 -51.51 -15.37 4.33
CA GLU A 904 -52.38 -16.19 5.15
C GLU A 904 -52.70 -17.48 4.40
N GLU A 905 -52.24 -18.61 4.94
CA GLU A 905 -52.57 -19.92 4.41
C GLU A 905 -54.10 -19.96 4.29
N ASP A 906 -54.61 -19.98 3.06
CA ASP A 906 -56.03 -20.17 2.80
C ASP A 906 -56.50 -21.38 3.60
N VAL A 907 -57.29 -21.08 4.63
CA VAL A 907 -57.87 -21.98 5.65
C VAL A 907 -58.90 -22.95 5.02
N ARG A 908 -58.75 -23.33 3.75
CA ARG A 908 -59.71 -24.17 3.01
C ARG A 908 -59.15 -25.42 2.38
N PHE A 909 -57.82 -25.63 2.40
CA PHE A 909 -57.20 -26.83 1.80
C PHE A 909 -56.51 -27.78 2.79
N SER A 910 -56.40 -27.39 4.06
CA SER A 910 -55.93 -28.25 5.16
C SER A 910 -57.09 -28.64 6.07
N GLN A 911 -58.13 -29.31 5.54
CA GLN A 911 -58.78 -30.30 6.39
C GLN A 911 -57.79 -31.46 6.48
N ALA A 912 -57.02 -31.51 7.57
CA ALA A 912 -56.25 -32.68 7.92
C ALA A 912 -57.18 -33.89 7.76
N MET A 913 -56.75 -34.87 6.96
CA MET A 913 -57.45 -36.13 6.82
C MET A 913 -57.80 -36.66 8.22
N PRO A 914 -59.09 -36.91 8.55
CA PRO A 914 -59.46 -37.42 9.86
C PRO A 914 -58.73 -38.75 10.10
N LYS A 915 -58.28 -38.97 11.34
CA LYS A 915 -57.49 -40.15 11.72
C LYS A 915 -58.19 -41.43 11.27
N ASP A 916 -57.44 -42.45 10.89
CA ASP A 916 -57.98 -43.72 10.35
C ASP A 916 -59.04 -44.38 11.25
N SER A 917 -59.00 -44.17 12.57
CA SER A 917 -60.05 -44.61 13.49
C SER A 917 -61.41 -43.96 13.20
N GLU A 918 -61.43 -42.66 12.92
CA GLU A 918 -62.64 -41.89 12.61
C GLU A 918 -63.17 -42.22 11.21
N ARG A 919 -62.28 -42.52 10.27
CA ARG A 919 -62.65 -43.01 8.93
C ARG A 919 -63.25 -44.40 8.96
N PHE A 920 -62.67 -45.31 9.74
CA PHE A 920 -63.19 -46.66 9.86
C PHE A 920 -64.55 -46.65 10.59
N ASP A 921 -64.73 -45.76 11.57
CA ASP A 921 -66.02 -45.55 12.22
C ASP A 921 -67.05 -44.89 11.29
N ALA A 922 -66.64 -43.89 10.49
CA ALA A 922 -67.49 -43.28 9.46
C ALA A 922 -67.85 -44.28 8.34
N LEU A 923 -66.92 -45.13 7.92
CA LEU A 923 -67.13 -46.20 6.96
C LEU A 923 -68.00 -47.32 7.55
N CYS A 924 -67.82 -47.68 8.82
CA CYS A 924 -68.71 -48.63 9.51
C CYS A 924 -70.11 -48.04 9.69
N GLY A 925 -70.22 -46.74 9.92
CA GLY A 925 -71.49 -46.00 9.94
C GLY A 925 -72.17 -46.03 8.57
N TRP A 926 -71.46 -45.63 7.52
CA TRP A 926 -71.91 -45.66 6.13
C TRP A 926 -72.24 -47.07 5.63
N PHE A 927 -71.44 -48.07 5.99
CA PHE A 927 -71.63 -49.47 5.60
C PHE A 927 -72.92 -50.04 6.21
N LYS A 928 -73.29 -49.61 7.42
CA LYS A 928 -74.57 -49.96 8.06
C LYS A 928 -75.76 -49.29 7.39
N THR A 929 -75.61 -48.06 6.91
CA THR A 929 -76.68 -47.29 6.23
C THR A 929 -76.69 -47.46 4.71
N ARG A 930 -75.77 -48.25 4.12
CA ARG A 930 -75.62 -48.45 2.67
C ARG A 930 -76.87 -49.01 1.95
N HIS A 931 -77.75 -49.69 2.67
CA HIS A 931 -78.99 -50.24 2.13
C HIS A 931 -80.26 -49.49 2.55
N GLU A 932 -80.12 -48.41 3.33
CA GLU A 932 -81.21 -47.43 3.48
C GLU A 932 -81.18 -46.49 2.26
N PRO A 933 -82.33 -46.24 1.59
CA PRO A 933 -82.39 -45.18 0.59
C PRO A 933 -82.20 -43.85 1.32
N GLY A 934 -80.96 -43.35 1.34
CA GLY A 934 -80.63 -42.06 1.92
C GLY A 934 -81.47 -40.97 1.27
N ILE A 935 -82.22 -40.25 2.09
CA ILE A 935 -82.82 -38.96 1.76
C ILE A 935 -81.67 -38.08 1.26
N GLU A 936 -81.81 -37.53 0.06
CA GLU A 936 -80.94 -36.47 -0.47
C GLU A 936 -80.87 -35.37 0.60
N GLY A 937 -79.77 -35.32 1.34
CA GLY A 937 -79.45 -34.16 2.15
C GLY A 937 -79.21 -33.02 1.18
N GLU A 938 -80.10 -32.04 1.17
CA GLU A 938 -79.85 -30.72 0.60
C GLU A 938 -78.54 -30.21 1.21
N GLU A 939 -77.45 -30.30 0.44
CA GLU A 939 -76.34 -29.37 0.59
C GLU A 939 -76.94 -27.98 0.34
N ASP A 940 -76.98 -27.15 1.38
CA ASP A 940 -77.36 -25.74 1.29
C ASP A 940 -76.30 -25.00 0.45
N TYR A 941 -76.42 -25.08 -0.86
CA TYR A 941 -75.75 -24.18 -1.78
C TYR A 941 -76.31 -22.79 -1.47
N GLY A 942 -75.56 -22.00 -0.71
CA GLY A 942 -75.93 -20.64 -0.31
C GLY A 942 -76.42 -19.78 -1.49
N PRO A 943 -76.93 -18.57 -1.22
CA PRO A 943 -77.76 -17.82 -2.18
C PRO A 943 -77.14 -17.75 -3.58
N ALA A 944 -77.84 -18.32 -4.58
CA ALA A 944 -77.38 -18.30 -5.96
C ALA A 944 -77.06 -16.86 -6.40
N PRO A 945 -75.86 -16.58 -6.96
CA PRO A 945 -75.45 -15.24 -7.33
C PRO A 945 -76.41 -14.65 -8.37
N ARG A 946 -77.00 -13.49 -8.05
CA ARG A 946 -77.99 -12.79 -8.88
C ARG A 946 -77.38 -11.84 -9.92
N GLU A 947 -76.05 -11.82 -10.04
CA GLU A 947 -75.35 -11.07 -11.09
C GLU A 947 -74.51 -12.02 -11.95
N ALA A 948 -74.44 -11.71 -13.24
CA ALA A 948 -73.70 -12.50 -14.22
C ALA A 948 -72.20 -12.45 -13.91
N TRP A 949 -71.58 -13.62 -13.82
CA TRP A 949 -70.13 -13.74 -13.70
C TRP A 949 -69.45 -13.16 -14.95
N GLY A 950 -68.66 -12.10 -14.78
CA GLY A 950 -67.87 -11.49 -15.86
C GLY A 950 -68.57 -10.35 -16.61
N GLY A 951 -69.06 -9.33 -15.90
CA GLY A 951 -69.46 -8.05 -16.49
C GLY A 951 -68.30 -7.05 -16.52
N ASP A 952 -67.66 -6.91 -17.68
CA ASP A 952 -66.70 -5.86 -18.05
C ASP A 952 -67.28 -4.47 -17.74
N LYS A 953 -66.88 -3.84 -16.63
CA LYS A 953 -67.20 -2.43 -16.35
C LYS A 953 -66.27 -1.54 -17.16
N GLY A 954 -66.52 -1.51 -18.47
CA GLY A 954 -65.68 -0.82 -19.44
C GLY A 954 -66.48 -0.28 -20.61
N LYS A 955 -67.55 0.50 -20.38
CA LYS A 955 -68.01 1.61 -21.26
C LYS A 955 -69.27 2.28 -20.71
N GLY A 956 -69.09 3.46 -20.13
CA GLY A 956 -70.14 4.45 -19.91
C GLY A 956 -69.60 5.80 -20.35
N THR A 957 -70.13 6.28 -21.48
CA THR A 957 -69.90 7.60 -22.07
C THR A 957 -70.13 8.73 -21.06
N ALA A 958 -69.29 9.76 -21.17
CA ALA A 958 -69.41 11.02 -20.46
C ALA A 958 -70.76 11.71 -20.71
N GLU A 959 -71.38 12.21 -19.65
CA GLU A 959 -72.14 13.47 -19.63
C GLU A 959 -72.26 13.97 -18.18
N GLU A 960 -72.28 15.29 -18.06
CA GLU A 960 -72.00 16.14 -16.90
C GLU A 960 -73.07 16.09 -15.79
N SER A 961 -72.66 16.33 -14.53
CA SER A 961 -73.25 17.38 -13.67
C SER A 961 -72.58 17.44 -12.29
N GLU A 962 -72.28 18.67 -11.88
CA GLU A 962 -71.73 19.11 -10.59
C GLU A 962 -72.70 18.93 -9.41
N GLY A 963 -72.12 18.89 -8.19
CA GLY A 963 -72.77 19.28 -6.92
C GLY A 963 -73.52 18.17 -6.18
N ASP A 964 -72.99 17.68 -5.05
CA ASP A 964 -73.16 18.31 -3.74
C ASP A 964 -72.53 17.45 -2.63
N GLU A 965 -71.92 18.10 -1.65
CA GLU A 965 -71.39 17.46 -0.45
C GLU A 965 -72.54 16.94 0.43
N GLN A 966 -72.62 15.62 0.64
CA GLN A 966 -73.24 15.09 1.85
C GLN A 966 -72.56 13.81 2.35
N GLN A 967 -71.92 13.98 3.50
CA GLN A 967 -71.47 12.93 4.41
C GLN A 967 -72.61 11.93 4.69
N LYS A 968 -72.31 10.64 4.49
CA LYS A 968 -72.91 9.54 5.25
C LYS A 968 -71.81 8.66 5.84
N PRO A 969 -72.06 8.07 7.03
CA PRO A 969 -71.03 7.64 7.95
C PRO A 969 -70.47 6.26 7.59
N ALA A 970 -69.29 5.97 8.13
CA ALA A 970 -68.54 4.73 8.07
C ALA A 970 -69.44 3.48 8.01
N GLN A 971 -69.47 2.84 6.84
CA GLN A 971 -69.79 1.42 6.72
C GLN A 971 -68.50 0.63 6.96
N GLU A 972 -68.61 -0.40 7.78
CA GLU A 972 -67.58 -1.42 8.03
C GLU A 972 -67.02 -1.95 6.71
N PRO A 973 -65.71 -2.29 6.65
CA PRO A 973 -65.11 -2.78 5.42
C PRO A 973 -65.72 -4.14 5.05
N ASN A 974 -66.41 -4.19 3.90
CA ASN A 974 -66.75 -5.43 3.23
C ASN A 974 -65.44 -6.21 2.94
N PRO A 975 -65.32 -7.50 3.29
CA PRO A 975 -64.08 -8.28 3.18
C PRO A 975 -63.79 -8.78 1.75
N SER A 976 -64.20 -8.06 0.70
CA SER A 976 -64.12 -8.54 -0.69
C SER A 976 -63.57 -7.51 -1.68
N VAL A 977 -62.79 -6.53 -1.21
CA VAL A 977 -62.06 -5.61 -2.09
C VAL A 977 -60.58 -5.77 -1.79
N ASP A 978 -59.85 -6.41 -2.71
CA ASP A 978 -58.40 -6.52 -2.68
C ASP A 978 -57.76 -5.12 -2.50
N PRO A 979 -56.66 -4.98 -1.72
CA PRO A 979 -55.96 -3.71 -1.57
C PRO A 979 -55.45 -3.19 -2.93
N PRO A 980 -55.35 -1.85 -3.12
CA PRO A 980 -54.80 -1.30 -4.36
C PRO A 980 -53.36 -1.78 -4.58
N PRO A 981 -52.98 -2.11 -5.82
CA PRO A 981 -51.66 -2.65 -6.11
C PRO A 981 -50.57 -1.65 -5.73
N THR A 982 -49.49 -2.15 -5.11
CA THR A 982 -48.32 -1.32 -4.81
C THR A 982 -47.66 -0.83 -6.11
N PRO A 983 -46.90 0.28 -6.09
CA PRO A 983 -46.17 0.73 -7.28
C PRO A 983 -45.23 -0.35 -7.83
N ALA A 984 -44.61 -1.15 -6.95
CA ALA A 984 -43.80 -2.30 -7.34
C ALA A 984 -44.63 -3.38 -8.07
N GLN A 985 -45.82 -3.73 -7.57
CA GLN A 985 -46.73 -4.68 -8.23
C GLN A 985 -47.23 -4.17 -9.59
N THR A 986 -47.46 -2.86 -9.72
CA THR A 986 -47.86 -2.24 -10.99
C THR A 986 -46.74 -2.34 -12.02
N LEU A 987 -45.48 -2.09 -11.63
CA LEU A 987 -44.30 -2.27 -12.48
C LEU A 987 -44.11 -3.74 -12.88
N THR A 988 -44.20 -4.68 -11.94
CA THR A 988 -44.11 -6.12 -12.24
C THR A 988 -45.21 -6.57 -13.20
N LYS A 989 -46.43 -6.03 -13.07
CA LYS A 989 -47.53 -6.28 -14.02
C LYS A 989 -47.20 -5.78 -15.42
N GLN A 990 -46.61 -4.58 -15.54
CA GLN A 990 -46.14 -4.04 -16.83
C GLN A 990 -45.04 -4.93 -17.43
N ILE A 991 -44.04 -5.34 -16.63
CA ILE A 991 -42.97 -6.23 -17.06
C ILE A 991 -43.54 -7.56 -17.56
N VAL A 992 -44.45 -8.19 -16.81
CA VAL A 992 -45.09 -9.46 -17.21
C VAL A 992 -45.84 -9.28 -18.53
N SER A 993 -46.77 -8.32 -18.62
CA SER A 993 -47.58 -8.12 -19.83
C SER A 993 -46.77 -7.88 -21.11
N ARG A 994 -45.69 -7.07 -21.05
CA ARG A 994 -44.81 -6.82 -22.22
C ARG A 994 -43.86 -7.97 -22.50
N SER A 995 -43.37 -8.69 -21.48
CA SER A 995 -42.45 -9.82 -21.67
C SER A 995 -43.11 -11.03 -22.34
N LEU A 996 -44.44 -11.18 -22.25
CA LEU A 996 -45.19 -12.27 -22.89
C LEU A 996 -44.97 -12.35 -24.40
N TYR A 997 -44.85 -11.22 -25.09
CA TYR A 997 -44.65 -11.19 -26.55
C TYR A 997 -43.34 -11.84 -27.00
N PHE A 998 -42.35 -11.89 -26.11
CA PHE A 998 -41.05 -12.49 -26.41
C PHE A 998 -41.01 -14.02 -26.18
N LEU A 999 -42.09 -14.64 -25.68
CA LEU A 999 -42.17 -16.12 -25.57
C LEU A 999 -42.11 -16.82 -26.94
N THR A 1000 -42.50 -16.12 -28.01
CA THR A 1000 -42.44 -16.61 -29.40
C THR A 1000 -41.17 -16.21 -30.16
N HIS A 1001 -40.21 -15.59 -29.48
CA HIS A 1001 -38.96 -15.15 -30.11
C HIS A 1001 -38.19 -16.30 -30.76
N GLY A 1002 -37.53 -16.06 -31.89
CA GLY A 1002 -36.78 -17.10 -32.63
C GLY A 1002 -35.63 -17.72 -31.82
N MET A 1003 -35.11 -16.97 -30.84
CA MET A 1003 -33.96 -17.40 -30.04
C MET A 1003 -34.38 -18.19 -28.79
N PRO A 1004 -33.85 -19.41 -28.60
CA PRO A 1004 -34.19 -20.25 -27.44
C PRO A 1004 -33.67 -19.71 -26.10
N THR A 1005 -32.53 -19.01 -26.08
CA THR A 1005 -31.96 -18.39 -24.86
C THR A 1005 -32.86 -17.32 -24.27
N ILE A 1006 -33.39 -16.43 -25.11
CA ILE A 1006 -34.32 -15.36 -24.73
C ILE A 1006 -35.61 -15.97 -24.18
N ARG A 1007 -36.18 -16.96 -24.87
CA ARG A 1007 -37.38 -17.68 -24.42
C ARG A 1007 -37.19 -18.32 -23.04
N ALA A 1008 -36.04 -18.96 -22.80
CA ALA A 1008 -35.74 -19.52 -21.48
C ALA A 1008 -35.61 -18.44 -20.39
N ARG A 1009 -34.92 -17.33 -20.67
CA ARG A 1009 -34.75 -16.22 -19.72
C ARG A 1009 -36.07 -15.53 -19.37
N ILE A 1010 -36.98 -15.38 -20.33
CA ILE A 1010 -38.32 -14.84 -20.07
C ILE A 1010 -39.14 -15.79 -19.21
N LEU A 1011 -39.08 -17.11 -19.48
CA LEU A 1011 -39.75 -18.09 -18.64
C LEU A 1011 -39.22 -18.06 -17.19
N THR A 1012 -37.91 -17.86 -17.00
CA THR A 1012 -37.34 -17.67 -15.65
C THR A 1012 -37.76 -16.35 -15.01
N LEU A 1013 -37.84 -15.26 -15.78
CA LEU A 1013 -38.33 -13.96 -15.32
C LEU A 1013 -39.81 -14.05 -14.89
N LEU A 1014 -40.64 -14.71 -15.68
CA LEU A 1014 -42.04 -14.95 -15.34
C LEU A 1014 -42.12 -15.78 -14.05
N SER A 1015 -41.27 -16.80 -13.89
CA SER A 1015 -41.24 -17.65 -12.70
C SER A 1015 -40.92 -16.87 -11.42
N SER A 1016 -40.01 -15.89 -11.47
CA SER A 1016 -39.70 -15.00 -10.33
C SER A 1016 -40.75 -13.90 -10.13
N SER A 1017 -41.57 -13.61 -11.14
CA SER A 1017 -42.65 -12.60 -11.03
C SER A 1017 -43.94 -13.15 -10.40
N VAL A 1018 -44.14 -14.47 -10.40
CA VAL A 1018 -45.31 -15.14 -9.81
C VAL A 1018 -45.49 -14.86 -8.32
N PRO A 1019 -44.47 -15.02 -7.44
CA PRO A 1019 -44.67 -14.79 -6.00
C PRO A 1019 -45.05 -13.33 -5.68
N VAL A 1020 -44.60 -12.38 -6.51
CA VAL A 1020 -44.75 -10.94 -6.32
C VAL A 1020 -46.14 -10.39 -6.66
N LEU A 1021 -46.85 -11.03 -7.60
CA LEU A 1021 -48.12 -10.48 -8.10
C LEU A 1021 -49.35 -11.05 -7.36
N PRO A 1022 -50.40 -10.23 -7.13
CA PRO A 1022 -51.69 -10.73 -6.66
C PRO A 1022 -52.38 -11.54 -7.75
N GLU A 1023 -53.19 -12.51 -7.33
CA GLU A 1023 -53.88 -13.47 -8.23
C GLU A 1023 -54.75 -12.75 -9.28
N SER A 1024 -55.43 -11.68 -8.86
CA SER A 1024 -56.30 -10.86 -9.71
C SER A 1024 -55.56 -10.17 -10.86
N ALA A 1025 -54.28 -9.81 -10.69
CA ALA A 1025 -53.47 -9.17 -11.72
C ALA A 1025 -52.74 -10.18 -12.61
N LEU A 1026 -52.38 -11.34 -12.07
CA LEU A 1026 -51.55 -12.35 -12.74
C LEU A 1026 -52.37 -13.27 -13.67
N LEU A 1027 -53.54 -13.73 -13.23
CA LEU A 1027 -54.34 -14.73 -13.93
C LEU A 1027 -54.78 -14.33 -15.36
N PRO A 1028 -55.22 -13.07 -15.62
CA PRO A 1028 -55.58 -12.65 -16.98
C PRO A 1028 -54.40 -12.72 -17.97
N SER A 1029 -53.21 -12.30 -17.53
CA SER A 1029 -51.99 -12.33 -18.34
C SER A 1029 -51.54 -13.76 -18.62
N ILE A 1030 -51.61 -14.65 -17.62
CA ILE A 1030 -51.28 -16.07 -17.80
C ILE A 1030 -52.28 -16.75 -18.72
N HIS A 1031 -53.59 -16.47 -18.59
CA HIS A 1031 -54.59 -17.06 -19.46
C HIS A 1031 -54.32 -16.74 -20.94
N HIS A 1032 -53.97 -15.49 -21.24
CA HIS A 1032 -53.57 -15.09 -22.59
C HIS A 1032 -52.28 -15.81 -23.06
N ALA A 1033 -51.32 -16.00 -22.15
CA ALA A 1033 -50.04 -16.62 -22.45
C ALA A 1033 -50.03 -18.16 -22.46
N TRP A 1034 -51.07 -18.80 -21.91
CA TRP A 1034 -51.09 -20.24 -21.61
C TRP A 1034 -50.78 -21.12 -22.83
N PRO A 1035 -51.34 -20.88 -24.03
CA PRO A 1035 -51.01 -21.67 -25.21
C PRO A 1035 -49.52 -21.55 -25.60
N PHE A 1036 -48.91 -20.38 -25.40
CA PHE A 1036 -47.50 -20.15 -25.70
C PHE A 1036 -46.61 -20.85 -24.69
N ILE A 1037 -46.95 -20.83 -23.40
CA ILE A 1037 -46.23 -21.56 -22.34
C ILE A 1037 -46.27 -23.07 -22.61
N LEU A 1038 -47.45 -23.62 -22.94
CA LEU A 1038 -47.61 -25.04 -23.27
C LEU A 1038 -46.79 -25.46 -24.51
N ASN A 1039 -46.70 -24.59 -25.52
CA ASN A 1039 -45.87 -24.85 -26.70
C ASN A 1039 -44.37 -24.89 -26.37
N ARG A 1040 -43.91 -24.24 -25.30
CA ARG A 1040 -42.50 -24.30 -24.85
C ARG A 1040 -42.15 -25.60 -24.13
N LEU A 1041 -43.12 -26.37 -23.62
CA LEU A 1041 -42.87 -27.73 -23.13
C LEU A 1041 -42.49 -28.73 -24.23
N SER A 1042 -42.74 -28.37 -25.49
CA SER A 1042 -42.45 -29.18 -26.68
C SER A 1042 -41.32 -28.58 -27.54
N ASP A 1043 -40.50 -27.70 -26.96
CA ASP A 1043 -39.39 -27.04 -27.66
C ASP A 1043 -38.26 -28.03 -28.01
N PRO A 1044 -37.51 -27.83 -29.11
CA PRO A 1044 -36.31 -28.64 -29.42
C PRO A 1044 -35.23 -28.53 -28.34
N GLU A 1045 -35.11 -27.37 -27.68
CA GLU A 1045 -34.05 -27.11 -26.72
C GLU A 1045 -34.44 -27.51 -25.28
N PRO A 1046 -33.73 -28.47 -24.64
CA PRO A 1046 -34.09 -29.00 -23.32
C PRO A 1046 -34.14 -27.95 -22.20
N TYR A 1047 -33.28 -26.93 -22.25
CA TYR A 1047 -33.24 -25.92 -21.18
C TYR A 1047 -34.47 -25.00 -21.20
N VAL A 1048 -35.07 -24.76 -22.38
CA VAL A 1048 -36.34 -24.03 -22.51
C VAL A 1048 -37.48 -24.82 -21.87
N VAL A 1049 -37.52 -26.13 -22.11
CA VAL A 1049 -38.51 -27.05 -21.50
C VAL A 1049 -38.36 -27.06 -19.98
N SER A 1050 -37.13 -27.07 -19.45
CA SER A 1050 -36.89 -27.00 -18.01
C SER A 1050 -37.32 -25.67 -17.39
N ALA A 1051 -37.13 -24.55 -18.09
CA ALA A 1051 -37.58 -23.23 -17.64
C ALA A 1051 -39.12 -23.11 -17.67
N ALA A 1052 -39.78 -23.68 -18.68
CA ALA A 1052 -41.23 -23.74 -18.77
C ALA A 1052 -41.83 -24.62 -17.64
N ALA A 1053 -41.18 -25.74 -17.32
CA ALA A 1053 -41.57 -26.57 -16.19
C ALA A 1053 -41.42 -25.82 -14.85
N ALA A 1054 -40.32 -25.08 -14.66
CA ALA A 1054 -40.11 -24.26 -13.46
C ALA A 1054 -41.17 -23.14 -13.30
N LEU A 1055 -41.61 -22.51 -14.40
CA LEU A 1055 -42.72 -21.56 -14.36
C LEU A 1055 -44.02 -22.23 -13.87
N ILE A 1056 -44.32 -23.44 -14.38
CA ILE A 1056 -45.51 -24.20 -13.96
C ILE A 1056 -45.39 -24.64 -12.50
N GLU A 1057 -44.19 -25.01 -12.04
CA GLU A 1057 -43.90 -25.32 -10.63
C GLU A 1057 -44.22 -24.11 -9.72
N SER A 1058 -43.76 -22.91 -10.11
CA SER A 1058 -44.05 -21.67 -9.38
C SER A 1058 -45.55 -21.35 -9.36
N LEU A 1059 -46.23 -21.51 -10.49
CA LEU A 1059 -47.69 -21.31 -10.58
C LEU A 1059 -48.48 -22.32 -9.76
N ALA A 1060 -48.06 -23.58 -9.73
CA ALA A 1060 -48.70 -24.60 -8.91
C ALA A 1060 -48.52 -24.34 -7.41
N THR A 1061 -47.39 -23.75 -7.02
CA THR A 1061 -47.08 -23.45 -5.61
C THR A 1061 -47.84 -22.24 -5.09
N HIS A 1062 -47.94 -21.17 -5.89
CA HIS A 1062 -48.50 -19.89 -5.44
C HIS A 1062 -49.96 -19.65 -5.88
N VAL A 1063 -50.45 -20.29 -6.95
CA VAL A 1063 -51.80 -20.09 -7.52
C VAL A 1063 -52.43 -21.45 -7.89
N GLY A 1064 -52.31 -22.42 -7.00
CA GLY A 1064 -52.70 -23.82 -7.25
C GLY A 1064 -54.21 -24.05 -7.37
N SER A 1065 -55.04 -23.28 -6.66
CA SER A 1065 -56.50 -23.40 -6.64
C SER A 1065 -57.14 -23.20 -8.03
N PHE A 1066 -56.61 -22.28 -8.83
CA PHE A 1066 -57.11 -21.97 -10.17
C PHE A 1066 -56.43 -22.76 -11.30
N MET A 1067 -55.18 -23.18 -11.11
CA MET A 1067 -54.39 -23.83 -12.16
C MET A 1067 -54.66 -25.34 -12.29
N GLY A 1068 -55.51 -25.91 -11.45
CA GLY A 1068 -55.62 -27.35 -11.34
C GLY A 1068 -56.08 -28.09 -12.58
N GLN A 1069 -57.21 -27.67 -13.16
CA GLN A 1069 -57.70 -28.28 -14.40
C GLN A 1069 -56.67 -28.17 -15.52
N ARG A 1070 -56.00 -27.01 -15.64
CA ARG A 1070 -55.00 -26.77 -16.68
C ARG A 1070 -53.76 -27.64 -16.53
N ILE A 1071 -53.29 -27.86 -15.30
CA ILE A 1071 -52.13 -28.72 -15.05
C ILE A 1071 -52.45 -30.17 -15.38
N TRP A 1072 -53.61 -30.67 -14.95
CA TRP A 1072 -54.00 -32.06 -15.17
C TRP A 1072 -54.38 -32.36 -16.62
N ASP A 1073 -55.13 -31.47 -17.27
CA ASP A 1073 -55.63 -31.69 -18.63
C ASP A 1073 -54.57 -31.37 -19.70
N ASP A 1074 -53.77 -30.31 -19.52
CA ASP A 1074 -52.83 -29.84 -20.55
C ASP A 1074 -51.36 -30.24 -20.31
N VAL A 1075 -50.89 -30.21 -19.05
CA VAL A 1075 -49.46 -30.39 -18.72
C VAL A 1075 -49.10 -31.86 -18.54
N TRP A 1076 -49.89 -32.61 -17.76
CA TRP A 1076 -49.60 -34.02 -17.46
C TRP A 1076 -49.45 -34.90 -18.72
N PRO A 1077 -50.34 -34.85 -19.73
CA PRO A 1077 -50.19 -35.64 -20.95
C PRO A 1077 -48.88 -35.34 -21.70
N ARG A 1078 -48.45 -34.07 -21.70
CA ARG A 1078 -47.19 -33.64 -22.35
C ARG A 1078 -45.97 -34.15 -21.60
N PHE A 1079 -45.98 -34.10 -20.27
CA PHE A 1079 -44.92 -34.70 -19.44
C PHE A 1079 -44.84 -36.22 -19.60
N ARG A 1080 -45.98 -36.91 -19.65
CA ARG A 1080 -46.03 -38.35 -19.94
C ARG A 1080 -45.41 -38.67 -21.30
N GLY A 1081 -45.70 -37.86 -22.32
CA GLY A 1081 -45.07 -37.96 -23.64
C GLY A 1081 -43.57 -37.68 -23.63
N LEU A 1082 -43.13 -36.66 -22.88
CA LEU A 1082 -41.73 -36.28 -22.70
C LEU A 1082 -40.93 -37.41 -22.01
N LEU A 1083 -41.46 -37.96 -20.92
CA LEU A 1083 -40.83 -39.06 -20.18
C LEU A 1083 -40.57 -40.27 -21.08
N LYS A 1084 -41.56 -40.69 -21.88
CA LYS A 1084 -41.40 -41.79 -22.85
C LYS A 1084 -40.34 -41.49 -23.92
N LYS A 1085 -40.29 -40.26 -24.43
CA LYS A 1085 -39.27 -39.85 -25.42
C LYS A 1085 -37.87 -39.88 -24.81
N LEU A 1086 -37.72 -39.39 -23.58
CA LEU A 1086 -36.46 -39.39 -22.85
C LEU A 1086 -35.97 -40.82 -22.56
N ASP A 1087 -36.87 -41.74 -22.21
CA ASP A 1087 -36.51 -43.15 -22.00
C ASP A 1087 -35.95 -43.80 -23.27
N ILE A 1088 -36.59 -43.54 -24.41
CA ILE A 1088 -36.13 -44.06 -25.71
C ILE A 1088 -34.78 -43.43 -26.07
N ALA A 1089 -34.57 -42.14 -25.78
CA ALA A 1089 -33.30 -41.47 -26.03
C ALA A 1089 -32.18 -41.99 -25.12
N ASP A 1090 -32.45 -42.16 -23.82
CA ASP A 1090 -31.49 -42.69 -22.85
C ASP A 1090 -31.10 -44.13 -23.17
N SER A 1091 -32.05 -44.98 -23.59
CA SER A 1091 -31.75 -46.36 -24.01
C SER A 1091 -30.77 -46.45 -25.19
N LYS A 1092 -30.69 -45.39 -26.00
CA LYS A 1092 -29.78 -45.28 -27.16
C LYS A 1092 -28.50 -44.50 -26.81
N SER A 1093 -28.45 -43.83 -25.67
CA SER A 1093 -27.35 -42.97 -25.26
C SER A 1093 -26.19 -43.78 -24.68
N ALA A 1094 -24.96 -43.48 -25.11
CA ALA A 1094 -23.76 -44.12 -24.58
C ALA A 1094 -23.46 -43.76 -23.11
N LEU A 1095 -24.02 -42.65 -22.62
CA LEU A 1095 -23.87 -42.13 -21.25
C LEU A 1095 -24.95 -42.63 -20.28
N SER A 1096 -25.83 -43.52 -20.75
CA SER A 1096 -26.83 -44.17 -19.92
C SER A 1096 -26.17 -45.17 -18.97
N ARG A 1097 -26.68 -45.25 -17.74
CA ARG A 1097 -26.23 -46.26 -16.78
C ARG A 1097 -26.54 -47.65 -17.33
N ARG A 1098 -25.51 -48.50 -17.43
CA ARG A 1098 -25.69 -49.90 -17.86
C ARG A 1098 -25.98 -50.77 -16.65
N GLY A 1099 -27.22 -51.22 -16.53
CA GLY A 1099 -27.67 -52.15 -15.50
C GLY A 1099 -29.13 -52.53 -15.68
N PRO A 1100 -29.58 -53.66 -15.13
CA PRO A 1100 -31.00 -54.03 -15.16
C PRO A 1100 -31.83 -52.95 -14.45
N GLY A 1101 -32.74 -52.32 -15.19
CA GLY A 1101 -33.66 -51.31 -14.68
C GLY A 1101 -33.10 -49.89 -14.57
N ALA A 1102 -31.80 -49.66 -14.81
CA ALA A 1102 -31.16 -48.37 -14.58
C ALA A 1102 -31.84 -47.22 -15.36
N VAL A 1103 -32.13 -46.12 -14.67
CA VAL A 1103 -32.85 -44.97 -15.21
C VAL A 1103 -31.90 -43.78 -15.35
N GLY A 1104 -31.90 -43.17 -16.54
CA GLY A 1104 -31.15 -41.96 -16.84
C GLY A 1104 -29.64 -42.18 -17.02
N THR A 1105 -28.91 -41.07 -17.00
CA THR A 1105 -27.46 -41.02 -17.29
C THR A 1105 -26.62 -40.97 -16.02
N GLU A 1106 -25.33 -41.30 -16.15
CA GLU A 1106 -24.38 -41.28 -15.02
C GLU A 1106 -24.09 -39.87 -14.47
N SER A 1107 -24.12 -38.85 -15.31
CA SER A 1107 -23.82 -37.46 -14.96
C SER A 1107 -25.08 -36.63 -14.70
N ALA A 1108 -25.05 -35.81 -13.65
CA ALA A 1108 -26.09 -34.82 -13.34
C ALA A 1108 -26.13 -33.63 -14.34
N TYR A 1109 -25.08 -33.48 -15.15
CA TYR A 1109 -24.97 -32.39 -16.13
C TYR A 1109 -25.66 -32.70 -17.47
N THR A 1110 -26.20 -33.90 -17.66
CA THR A 1110 -26.88 -34.25 -18.91
C THR A 1110 -28.25 -33.56 -19.02
N HIS A 1111 -28.67 -33.30 -20.26
CA HIS A 1111 -29.96 -32.68 -20.53
C HIS A 1111 -31.15 -33.56 -20.09
N SER A 1112 -31.07 -34.88 -20.25
CA SER A 1112 -32.14 -35.80 -19.81
C SER A 1112 -32.30 -35.81 -18.30
N HIS A 1113 -31.20 -35.81 -17.54
CA HIS A 1113 -31.24 -35.73 -16.07
C HIS A 1113 -31.92 -34.46 -15.56
N ARG A 1114 -31.60 -33.29 -16.16
CA ARG A 1114 -32.22 -32.01 -15.79
C ARG A 1114 -33.74 -31.99 -16.06
N LEU A 1115 -34.19 -32.61 -17.15
CA LEU A 1115 -35.61 -32.71 -17.48
C LEU A 1115 -36.38 -33.68 -16.56
N TYR A 1116 -35.77 -34.80 -16.16
CA TYR A 1116 -36.36 -35.67 -15.13
C TYR A 1116 -36.51 -34.95 -13.80
N ARG A 1117 -35.48 -34.18 -13.40
CA ARG A 1117 -35.52 -33.37 -12.19
C ARG A 1117 -36.61 -32.30 -12.24
N SER A 1118 -36.72 -31.56 -13.34
CA SER A 1118 -37.74 -30.50 -13.48
C SER A 1118 -39.17 -31.08 -13.49
N SER A 1119 -39.39 -32.20 -14.18
CA SER A 1119 -40.70 -32.87 -14.21
C SER A 1119 -41.10 -33.42 -12.84
N LEU A 1120 -40.18 -34.07 -12.11
CA LEU A 1120 -40.42 -34.52 -10.74
C LEU A 1120 -40.81 -33.36 -9.82
N LYS A 1121 -40.04 -32.27 -9.82
CA LYS A 1121 -40.32 -31.09 -8.99
C LYS A 1121 -41.66 -30.42 -9.32
N THR A 1122 -41.95 -30.24 -10.61
CA THR A 1122 -43.21 -29.63 -11.06
C THR A 1122 -44.40 -30.46 -10.61
N MET A 1123 -44.32 -31.79 -10.73
CA MET A 1123 -45.40 -32.69 -10.28
C MET A 1123 -45.51 -32.72 -8.76
N THR A 1124 -44.40 -32.61 -8.03
CA THR A 1124 -44.44 -32.48 -6.56
C THR A 1124 -45.15 -31.20 -6.14
N ALA A 1125 -44.86 -30.07 -6.78
CA ALA A 1125 -45.56 -28.80 -6.53
C ALA A 1125 -47.04 -28.88 -6.90
N ALA A 1126 -47.37 -29.47 -8.05
CA ALA A 1126 -48.76 -29.70 -8.44
C ALA A 1126 -49.52 -30.56 -7.42
N MET A 1127 -48.93 -31.63 -6.91
CA MET A 1127 -49.57 -32.49 -5.90
C MET A 1127 -49.73 -31.82 -4.53
N LYS A 1128 -48.95 -30.77 -4.22
CA LYS A 1128 -49.09 -29.98 -2.99
C LYS A 1128 -50.17 -28.90 -3.10
N GLY A 1129 -50.17 -28.14 -4.19
CA GLY A 1129 -50.96 -26.91 -4.31
C GLY A 1129 -52.33 -27.06 -4.98
N VAL A 1130 -52.63 -28.20 -5.59
CA VAL A 1130 -53.76 -28.37 -6.51
C VAL A 1130 -54.70 -29.50 -6.07
N HIS A 1131 -56.02 -29.30 -6.23
CA HIS A 1131 -57.00 -30.39 -6.11
C HIS A 1131 -56.75 -31.52 -7.12
N ILE A 1132 -56.75 -32.75 -6.61
CA ILE A 1132 -56.32 -33.94 -7.34
C ILE A 1132 -57.50 -34.61 -8.05
N GLN A 1133 -57.27 -35.07 -9.28
CA GLN A 1133 -58.08 -36.13 -9.88
C GLN A 1133 -57.43 -37.48 -9.56
N ASP A 1134 -58.15 -38.38 -8.87
CA ASP A 1134 -57.60 -39.66 -8.38
C ASP A 1134 -57.00 -40.53 -9.50
N SER A 1135 -57.59 -40.51 -10.69
CA SER A 1135 -57.07 -41.23 -11.86
C SER A 1135 -55.70 -40.72 -12.31
N SER A 1136 -55.50 -39.40 -12.27
CA SER A 1136 -54.27 -38.75 -12.71
C SER A 1136 -53.17 -38.93 -11.66
N ALA A 1137 -53.51 -38.89 -10.37
CA ALA A 1137 -52.58 -39.19 -9.28
C ALA A 1137 -52.03 -40.62 -9.34
N TRP A 1138 -52.89 -41.59 -9.65
CA TRP A 1138 -52.48 -42.98 -9.85
C TRP A 1138 -51.50 -43.11 -11.03
N ASP A 1139 -51.83 -42.49 -12.17
CA ASP A 1139 -50.98 -42.47 -13.36
C ASP A 1139 -49.60 -41.84 -13.09
N VAL A 1140 -49.55 -40.72 -12.34
CA VAL A 1140 -48.31 -40.06 -11.91
C VAL A 1140 -47.47 -40.98 -11.02
N THR A 1141 -48.10 -41.58 -10.03
CA THR A 1141 -47.44 -42.51 -9.10
C THR A 1141 -46.77 -43.64 -9.88
N LEU A 1142 -47.49 -44.25 -10.81
CA LEU A 1142 -46.95 -45.33 -11.64
C LEU A 1142 -45.84 -44.88 -12.61
N ALA A 1143 -45.90 -43.66 -13.13
CA ALA A 1143 -44.89 -43.17 -14.07
C ALA A 1143 -43.53 -42.88 -13.41
N PHE A 1144 -43.52 -42.36 -12.18
CA PHE A 1144 -42.29 -41.93 -11.50
C PHE A 1144 -41.65 -43.02 -10.60
N ARG A 1145 -42.31 -44.18 -10.41
CA ARG A 1145 -41.82 -45.28 -9.56
C ARG A 1145 -40.39 -45.74 -9.87
N ARG A 1146 -40.01 -45.70 -11.14
CA ARG A 1146 -38.68 -46.09 -11.61
C ARG A 1146 -37.52 -45.25 -11.05
N PHE A 1147 -37.76 -44.01 -10.66
CA PHE A 1147 -36.72 -43.11 -10.11
C PHE A 1147 -36.37 -43.44 -8.66
N LEU A 1148 -37.17 -44.29 -7.98
CA LEU A 1148 -36.91 -44.78 -6.62
C LEU A 1148 -35.96 -45.98 -6.60
N GLN A 1149 -35.49 -46.47 -7.74
CA GLN A 1149 -34.55 -47.60 -7.78
C GLN A 1149 -33.19 -47.22 -7.22
N LYS A 1150 -32.55 -48.15 -6.50
CA LYS A 1150 -31.17 -48.03 -5.97
C LYS A 1150 -30.13 -47.53 -6.99
N HIS A 1151 -30.27 -47.90 -8.26
CA HIS A 1151 -29.32 -47.55 -9.33
C HIS A 1151 -29.61 -46.20 -10.01
N ALA A 1152 -30.70 -45.51 -9.66
CA ALA A 1152 -30.95 -44.14 -10.13
C ALA A 1152 -29.95 -43.17 -9.49
N HIS A 1153 -29.77 -41.99 -10.08
CA HIS A 1153 -28.93 -40.95 -9.47
C HIS A 1153 -29.55 -40.44 -8.16
N GLU A 1154 -28.74 -40.17 -7.14
CA GLU A 1154 -29.18 -39.81 -5.79
C GLU A 1154 -30.12 -38.59 -5.78
N GLU A 1155 -29.81 -37.54 -6.55
CA GLU A 1155 -30.70 -36.37 -6.69
C GLU A 1155 -32.12 -36.71 -7.18
N LEU A 1156 -32.26 -37.64 -8.13
CA LEU A 1156 -33.58 -38.05 -8.64
C LEU A 1156 -34.31 -38.91 -7.61
N GLN A 1157 -33.58 -39.74 -6.85
CA GLN A 1157 -34.16 -40.51 -5.74
C GLN A 1157 -34.70 -39.59 -4.65
N VAL A 1158 -33.99 -38.49 -4.33
CA VAL A 1158 -34.48 -37.46 -3.39
C VAL A 1158 -35.76 -36.81 -3.91
N CYS A 1159 -35.75 -36.30 -5.14
CA CYS A 1159 -36.94 -35.65 -5.73
C CYS A 1159 -38.13 -36.61 -5.84
N ALA A 1160 -37.89 -37.88 -6.16
CA ALA A 1160 -38.93 -38.90 -6.23
C ALA A 1160 -39.48 -39.25 -4.83
N ARG A 1161 -38.64 -39.33 -3.79
CA ARG A 1161 -39.10 -39.53 -2.41
C ARG A 1161 -40.00 -38.39 -1.98
N GLU A 1162 -39.61 -37.13 -2.24
CA GLU A 1162 -40.44 -35.97 -1.93
C GLU A 1162 -41.80 -36.02 -2.63
N LEU A 1163 -41.85 -36.39 -3.91
CA LEU A 1163 -43.11 -36.59 -4.63
C LEU A 1163 -43.98 -37.63 -3.92
N TYR A 1164 -43.44 -38.80 -3.60
CA TYR A 1164 -44.18 -39.89 -2.98
C TYR A 1164 -44.66 -39.57 -1.57
N LEU A 1165 -43.91 -38.78 -0.80
CA LEU A 1165 -44.36 -38.29 0.51
C LEU A 1165 -45.56 -37.34 0.39
N VAL A 1166 -45.55 -36.45 -0.62
CA VAL A 1166 -46.68 -35.55 -0.88
C VAL A 1166 -47.91 -36.34 -1.33
N ILE A 1167 -47.73 -37.30 -2.23
CA ILE A 1167 -48.83 -38.18 -2.65
C ILE A 1167 -49.36 -38.97 -1.45
N GLY A 1168 -48.47 -39.44 -0.58
CA GLY A 1168 -48.81 -40.15 0.66
C GLY A 1168 -49.72 -39.35 1.57
N LYS A 1169 -49.41 -38.07 1.81
CA LYS A 1169 -50.26 -37.18 2.63
C LYS A 1169 -51.70 -37.08 2.12
N ASN A 1170 -51.91 -37.26 0.82
CA ASN A 1170 -53.22 -37.16 0.20
C ASN A 1170 -53.88 -38.54 0.02
N ASN A 1171 -53.11 -39.61 -0.20
CA ASN A 1171 -53.60 -40.96 -0.37
C ASN A 1171 -52.49 -41.99 -0.03
N GLU A 1172 -52.45 -42.38 1.24
CA GLU A 1172 -51.47 -43.33 1.78
C GLU A 1172 -51.60 -44.71 1.15
N ASP A 1173 -52.84 -45.20 0.99
CA ASP A 1173 -53.15 -46.51 0.45
C ASP A 1173 -52.66 -46.66 -1.00
N ALA A 1174 -52.83 -45.63 -1.83
CA ALA A 1174 -52.36 -45.65 -3.21
C ALA A 1174 -50.83 -45.76 -3.29
N VAL A 1175 -50.09 -45.06 -2.43
CA VAL A 1175 -48.64 -45.13 -2.38
C VAL A 1175 -48.17 -46.47 -1.84
N TRP A 1176 -48.81 -46.96 -0.78
CA TRP A 1176 -48.53 -48.28 -0.21
C TRP A 1176 -48.76 -49.39 -1.22
N LEU A 1177 -49.88 -49.37 -1.94
CA LEU A 1177 -50.22 -50.34 -2.99
C LEU A 1177 -49.21 -50.29 -4.14
N ALA A 1178 -48.85 -49.09 -4.61
CA ALA A 1178 -47.91 -48.93 -5.72
C ALA A 1178 -46.49 -49.41 -5.37
N LEU A 1179 -45.99 -49.12 -4.17
CA LEU A 1179 -44.65 -49.52 -3.72
C LEU A 1179 -44.60 -51.00 -3.30
N SER A 1180 -45.61 -51.49 -2.58
CA SER A 1180 -45.68 -52.90 -2.16
C SER A 1180 -45.93 -53.84 -3.34
N GLY A 1181 -46.80 -53.43 -4.28
CA GLY A 1181 -47.06 -54.17 -5.51
C GLY A 1181 -45.85 -54.26 -6.43
N THR A 1182 -45.03 -53.21 -6.51
CA THR A 1182 -43.79 -53.22 -7.30
C THR A 1182 -42.70 -54.08 -6.64
N MET A 1183 -42.59 -54.07 -5.30
CA MET A 1183 -41.67 -54.93 -4.55
C MET A 1183 -42.08 -56.41 -4.52
N GLY A 1184 -43.32 -56.75 -4.90
CA GLY A 1184 -43.82 -58.13 -4.94
C GLY A 1184 -44.09 -58.74 -3.56
N THR A 1185 -44.28 -57.90 -2.53
CA THR A 1185 -44.59 -58.36 -1.16
C THR A 1185 -46.01 -58.91 -1.04
N MET A 1186 -46.89 -58.59 -1.98
CA MET A 1186 -48.27 -59.09 -2.07
C MET A 1186 -48.37 -60.18 -3.14
N HIS A 1187 -48.92 -61.35 -2.78
CA HIS A 1187 -49.02 -62.53 -3.66
C HIS A 1187 -50.41 -62.71 -4.30
N GLU A 1188 -51.24 -61.66 -4.31
CA GLU A 1188 -52.59 -61.71 -4.90
C GLU A 1188 -52.57 -61.58 -6.43
N GLU A 1189 -53.29 -62.47 -7.13
CA GLU A 1189 -53.31 -62.57 -8.60
C GLU A 1189 -53.77 -61.27 -9.31
N GLY A 1190 -54.56 -60.43 -8.64
CA GLY A 1190 -55.04 -59.15 -9.18
C GLY A 1190 -54.01 -58.02 -9.24
N ILE A 1191 -52.93 -58.09 -8.44
CA ILE A 1191 -51.92 -57.05 -8.29
C ILE A 1191 -50.64 -57.38 -9.08
N ALA A 1192 -50.58 -58.57 -9.68
CA ALA A 1192 -49.42 -59.09 -10.42
C ALA A 1192 -48.95 -58.18 -11.56
N PHE A 1193 -49.83 -57.37 -12.16
CA PHE A 1193 -49.48 -56.42 -13.23
C PHE A 1193 -48.59 -55.25 -12.76
N LEU A 1194 -48.55 -54.96 -11.46
CA LEU A 1194 -47.72 -53.89 -10.89
C LEU A 1194 -46.28 -54.33 -10.60
N ARG A 1195 -46.03 -55.64 -10.58
CA ARG A 1195 -44.73 -56.23 -10.25
C ARG A 1195 -43.72 -55.97 -11.38
N GLU A 1196 -42.57 -55.39 -11.02
CA GLU A 1196 -41.44 -55.22 -11.93
C GLU A 1196 -40.14 -55.72 -11.29
N ASP A 1197 -39.72 -56.95 -11.61
CA ASP A 1197 -38.51 -57.58 -11.03
C ASP A 1197 -37.19 -56.86 -11.40
N LYS A 1198 -37.24 -55.86 -12.29
CA LYS A 1198 -36.08 -55.07 -12.73
C LYS A 1198 -35.72 -53.94 -11.76
N TRP A 1199 -36.62 -53.54 -10.86
CA TRP A 1199 -36.42 -52.39 -9.98
C TRP A 1199 -36.31 -52.80 -8.52
N ASP A 1200 -35.14 -52.59 -7.93
CA ASP A 1200 -34.93 -52.69 -6.48
C ASP A 1200 -35.25 -51.35 -5.79
N LEU A 1201 -36.43 -51.29 -5.18
CA LEU A 1201 -36.98 -50.12 -4.48
C LEU A 1201 -36.86 -50.20 -2.95
N SER A 1202 -36.36 -51.31 -2.42
CA SER A 1202 -36.46 -51.69 -1.00
C SER A 1202 -35.98 -50.61 -0.03
N GLN A 1203 -34.83 -50.01 -0.31
CA GLN A 1203 -34.23 -48.97 0.52
C GLN A 1203 -35.08 -47.69 0.53
N ASN A 1204 -35.47 -47.18 -0.63
CA ASN A 1204 -36.23 -45.93 -0.71
C ASN A 1204 -37.68 -46.09 -0.22
N ALA A 1205 -38.31 -47.23 -0.49
CA ALA A 1205 -39.64 -47.54 0.03
C ALA A 1205 -39.64 -47.60 1.57
N SER A 1206 -38.61 -48.20 2.19
CA SER A 1206 -38.49 -48.21 3.65
C SER A 1206 -38.39 -46.82 4.27
N ILE A 1207 -37.65 -45.90 3.62
CA ILE A 1207 -37.52 -44.51 4.06
C ILE A 1207 -38.87 -43.80 3.95
N ILE A 1208 -39.56 -43.95 2.82
CA ILE A 1208 -40.88 -43.37 2.60
C ILE A 1208 -41.88 -43.87 3.65
N PHE A 1209 -41.95 -45.19 3.88
CA PHE A 1209 -42.86 -45.75 4.89
C PHE A 1209 -42.54 -45.30 6.31
N SER A 1210 -41.25 -45.19 6.67
CA SER A 1210 -40.86 -44.68 8.00
C SER A 1210 -41.26 -43.22 8.22
N GLN A 1211 -41.18 -42.40 7.18
CA GLN A 1211 -41.55 -40.98 7.25
C GLN A 1211 -43.07 -40.77 7.17
N MET A 1212 -43.81 -41.72 6.60
CA MET A 1212 -45.28 -41.73 6.65
C MET A 1212 -45.81 -42.20 8.00
N SER A 1213 -45.13 -43.14 8.68
CA SER A 1213 -45.58 -43.63 10.00
C SER A 1213 -45.36 -42.66 11.17
N ASP A 1214 -44.52 -41.63 10.98
CA ASP A 1214 -44.27 -40.56 11.95
C ASP A 1214 -45.21 -39.34 11.78
N VAL A 1215 -46.07 -39.34 10.75
CA VAL A 1215 -47.14 -38.35 10.50
C VAL A 1215 -48.47 -38.95 10.96
#